data_AF-A0A3M7FQD3-F1
#
_entry.id   AF-A0A3M7FQD3-F1
#
_cell.length_a   1.000
_cell.length_b   1.000
_cell.length_c   1.000
_cell.angle_alpha   90.00
_cell.angle_beta   90.00
_cell.angle_gamma   90.00
#
_symmetry.space_group_name_H-M   'P 1'
#
loop_
_entity.id
_entity.type
_entity.pdbx_description
1 polymer ?
#
loop_
_entity_poly.entity_id
_entity_poly.type
_entity_poly.pdbx_seq_one_letter_code
_entity_poly.pdbx_strand_id
1 'polypeptide(L)'
;MSLEALMRTFDKDSSLVDESSDQQSDTGQESRYYMPKAYAPSTIAAAEQSSLVVSDLRLGTRHTGKVLIVRTIGHPRRNGGVKSDVEDEFGSVAQLAMYNTDPLLKADELLPTDAVFAVKEPYYEVTFDGACLRVDHPSDLVRVHPGDTLMSKGFQRGPSESRKTPEDWKREGNSAYLAKSYSAAERAYSQGLMKCSAQDEKVRYDLYRNRALVNIFLSHYDLALKDAKHAMYCQDEKLYQSDDDPRKASDARACYRAGRAAYELEYWVDARNYFERARALSEKAEREDAERQLERTAARIAEVDAAAYDFEAMSRSASELCNYLDHASHIKHVEKGDAGDRGRGLFANRDFSPGDLIMCEKAFGMAHSDEEGQRTITFHNTNTGRTLRGSQTFLLYTIVQKLLHNSSVATRFFDLTDGGYSPQCKAQMVDGVAAVDVFQTQAILERNSFGFDGRISEDPLEDGIKRHEAAENEPSGIRITASYMNHACDGNAAHAFLGDMMLVRASKHIANGQEILIPYLAPDMDHAVTMAPLQQQWGFTCHCAICAAETKEPLTQREKRSALLKKTKEMLAQHESDLIDLPDALVVAKFEGLYSQLKETYDCKIFATVPRVALVQIGKWLCQSCLNYWNPDKLAEMAVGVLRDAGYGITIVGRQLHVDHTHCMIGDGAVYGSIFARLAYLRQGEVELAEQFKMLSTQLYFSTRGTMEGFPG
;
A
#
# COMPACT_ATOMS: atom_id res chain seq x y z
N MET A 1 -21.30 25.59 -6.32
CA MET A 1 -22.33 25.88 -5.29
C MET A 1 -22.11 27.29 -4.77
N SER A 2 -23.17 28.06 -4.49
CA SER A 2 -23.02 29.38 -3.88
C SER A 2 -22.58 29.25 -2.41
N LEU A 3 -21.85 30.24 -1.89
CA LEU A 3 -21.38 30.30 -0.50
C LEU A 3 -22.54 30.13 0.50
N GLU A 4 -23.71 30.70 0.19
CA GLU A 4 -24.94 30.55 0.98
C GLU A 4 -25.51 29.13 0.98
N ALA A 5 -25.36 28.38 -0.11
CA ALA A 5 -25.81 26.99 -0.17
C ALA A 5 -24.90 26.08 0.67
N LEU A 6 -23.60 26.40 0.74
CA LEU A 6 -22.66 25.72 1.64
C LEU A 6 -23.05 25.97 3.11
N MET A 7 -23.24 27.23 3.49
CA MET A 7 -23.56 27.63 4.88
C MET A 7 -24.86 27.02 5.41
N ARG A 8 -25.90 26.87 4.58
CA ARG A 8 -27.19 26.27 4.99
C ARG A 8 -27.12 24.75 5.22
N THR A 9 -26.17 24.06 4.61
CA THR A 9 -25.88 22.65 4.95
C THR A 9 -25.14 22.53 6.28
N PHE A 10 -24.33 23.53 6.65
CA PHE A 10 -23.54 23.52 7.90
C PHE A 10 -24.35 23.93 9.15
N ASP A 11 -25.37 24.78 9.02
CA ASP A 11 -26.25 25.17 10.14
C ASP A 11 -27.11 24.01 10.69
N LYS A 12 -27.26 22.90 9.94
CA LYS A 12 -28.02 21.74 10.41
C LYS A 12 -27.20 20.80 11.32
N ASP A 13 -25.88 20.87 11.28
CA ASP A 13 -24.98 20.03 12.09
C ASP A 13 -24.47 20.74 13.36
N SER A 14 -24.72 22.04 13.52
CA SER A 14 -24.18 22.85 14.63
C SER A 14 -25.00 22.82 15.92
N SER A 15 -26.12 22.08 15.99
CA SER A 15 -27.00 22.10 17.17
C SER A 15 -26.60 21.12 18.29
N LEU A 16 -25.40 20.54 18.25
CA LEU A 16 -24.93 19.59 19.27
C LEU A 16 -23.44 19.77 19.59
N VAL A 17 -23.04 20.93 20.12
CA VAL A 17 -21.79 21.04 20.89
C VAL A 17 -22.04 21.97 22.08
N ASP A 18 -22.01 21.38 23.27
CA ASP A 18 -22.15 22.09 24.55
C ASP A 18 -20.78 22.69 24.93
N GLU A 19 -20.72 24.01 25.08
CA GLU A 19 -19.52 24.73 25.51
C GLU A 19 -19.41 24.68 27.05
N SER A 20 -18.82 23.62 27.63
CA SER A 20 -18.20 23.75 28.96
C SER A 20 -17.18 22.66 29.35
N SER A 21 -16.10 23.16 29.95
CA SER A 21 -15.09 22.58 30.85
C SER A 21 -14.18 21.44 30.39
N ASP A 22 -12.90 21.82 30.34
CA ASP A 22 -11.72 21.03 30.69
C ASP A 22 -12.00 19.95 31.76
N GLN A 23 -11.38 18.78 31.54
CA GLN A 23 -11.42 17.55 32.35
C GLN A 23 -12.54 16.55 32.02
N GLN A 24 -12.52 16.00 30.81
CA GLN A 24 -13.07 14.67 30.53
C GLN A 24 -12.04 13.79 29.81
N SER A 25 -12.04 12.50 30.15
CA SER A 25 -11.25 11.44 29.53
C SER A 25 -11.49 11.42 28.01
N ASP A 26 -10.39 11.37 27.24
CA ASP A 26 -10.32 11.33 25.77
C ASP A 26 -11.26 10.22 25.24
N THR A 27 -12.47 10.60 24.86
CA THR A 27 -13.42 9.74 24.15
C THR A 27 -13.09 9.90 22.67
N GLY A 28 -12.57 8.83 22.05
CA GLY A 28 -12.02 8.77 20.69
C GLY A 28 -12.51 9.87 19.74
N GLN A 29 -11.69 10.90 19.56
CA GLN A 29 -12.04 12.06 18.74
C GLN A 29 -11.78 11.74 17.25
N GLU A 30 -12.84 11.63 16.45
CA GLU A 30 -12.72 11.61 14.98
C GLU A 30 -12.15 12.93 14.48
N SER A 31 -11.00 12.88 13.80
CA SER A 31 -10.43 14.03 13.11
C SER A 31 -10.82 14.02 11.63
N ARG A 32 -11.10 15.19 11.05
CA ARG A 32 -11.46 15.31 9.62
C ARG A 32 -10.45 16.18 8.88
N TYR A 33 -9.94 15.66 7.77
CA TYR A 33 -9.16 16.43 6.80
C TYR A 33 -9.99 16.64 5.54
N TYR A 34 -10.14 17.89 5.12
CA TYR A 34 -10.75 18.24 3.83
C TYR A 34 -9.66 18.70 2.90
N MET A 35 -9.45 17.94 1.83
CA MET A 35 -8.53 18.29 0.77
C MET A 35 -9.06 19.53 0.03
N PRO A 36 -8.25 20.58 -0.14
CA PRO A 36 -8.66 21.74 -0.92
C PRO A 36 -8.66 21.39 -2.41
N LYS A 37 -9.04 22.36 -3.25
CA LYS A 37 -8.84 22.24 -4.70
C LYS A 37 -7.35 21.99 -4.98
N ALA A 38 -7.05 20.96 -5.76
CA ALA A 38 -5.69 20.52 -6.03
C ALA A 38 -4.81 21.64 -6.63
N TYR A 39 -3.56 21.71 -6.17
CA TYR A 39 -2.52 22.63 -6.62
C TYR A 39 -1.13 21.98 -6.53
N ALA A 40 -0.20 22.34 -7.41
CA ALA A 40 1.14 21.75 -7.41
C ALA A 40 1.98 22.17 -6.19
N PRO A 41 2.91 21.32 -5.71
CA PRO A 41 3.90 21.71 -4.71
C PRO A 41 4.85 22.79 -5.25
N SER A 42 5.49 23.53 -4.35
CA SER A 42 6.50 24.51 -4.72
C SER A 42 7.79 23.82 -5.14
N THR A 43 8.21 24.07 -6.39
CA THR A 43 9.43 23.50 -6.98
C THR A 43 10.60 24.50 -7.04
N ILE A 44 10.40 25.72 -6.52
CA ILE A 44 11.43 26.77 -6.43
C ILE A 44 11.98 26.76 -5.01
N ALA A 45 13.31 26.78 -4.86
CA ALA A 45 13.95 26.81 -3.54
C ALA A 45 13.49 28.03 -2.74
N ALA A 46 13.29 27.88 -1.42
CA ALA A 46 12.78 28.95 -0.58
C ALA A 46 13.64 30.23 -0.67
N ALA A 47 14.96 30.08 -0.79
CA ALA A 47 15.93 31.18 -0.91
C ALA A 47 15.87 31.95 -2.24
N GLU A 48 15.23 31.39 -3.27
CA GLU A 48 15.10 32.01 -4.60
C GLU A 48 13.77 32.75 -4.78
N GLN A 49 12.84 32.58 -3.84
CA GLN A 49 11.51 33.19 -3.89
C GLN A 49 11.50 34.61 -3.34
N SER A 50 10.53 35.41 -3.79
CA SER A 50 10.39 36.79 -3.33
C SER A 50 9.69 36.85 -1.96
N SER A 51 10.20 37.66 -1.05
CA SER A 51 9.65 37.76 0.32
C SER A 51 8.19 38.26 0.34
N LEU A 52 7.45 37.77 1.33
CA LEU A 52 6.09 38.13 1.69
C LEU A 52 6.01 38.27 3.22
N VAL A 53 5.13 39.14 3.71
CA VAL A 53 4.82 39.32 5.13
C VAL A 53 3.38 38.90 5.43
N VAL A 54 3.04 38.67 6.70
CA VAL A 54 1.69 38.21 7.08
C VAL A 54 0.62 39.24 6.69
N SER A 55 0.92 40.53 6.80
CA SER A 55 -0.02 41.60 6.42
C SER A 55 -0.36 41.66 4.93
N ASP A 56 0.44 41.02 4.07
CA ASP A 56 0.22 40.98 2.63
C ASP A 56 -0.63 39.77 2.18
N LEU A 57 -0.95 38.86 3.11
CA LEU A 57 -1.73 37.66 2.83
C LEU A 57 -3.16 38.01 2.38
N ARG A 58 -3.59 37.35 1.31
CA ARG A 58 -4.96 37.44 0.79
C ARG A 58 -5.71 36.15 1.00
N LEU A 59 -6.90 36.25 1.56
CA LEU A 59 -7.79 35.12 1.82
C LEU A 59 -8.16 34.39 0.52
N GLY A 60 -8.18 33.05 0.56
CA GLY A 60 -8.45 32.19 -0.58
C GLY A 60 -7.37 32.26 -1.68
N THR A 61 -6.19 32.80 -1.39
CA THR A 61 -5.13 33.03 -2.38
C THR A 61 -3.88 32.21 -2.05
N ARG A 62 -3.35 31.52 -3.06
CA ARG A 62 -2.02 30.90 -3.04
C ARG A 62 -1.00 31.87 -3.66
N HIS A 63 -0.04 32.30 -2.87
CA HIS A 63 0.90 33.36 -3.24
C HIS A 63 2.10 32.75 -4.01
N THR A 64 1.90 32.42 -5.28
CA THR A 64 2.91 31.73 -6.12
C THR A 64 4.19 32.57 -6.28
N GLY A 65 5.38 31.95 -6.21
CA GLY A 65 6.69 32.60 -6.25
C GLY A 65 7.04 33.46 -5.02
N LYS A 66 6.30 33.29 -3.93
CA LYS A 66 6.48 34.04 -2.68
C LYS A 66 6.90 33.14 -1.53
N VAL A 67 7.78 33.63 -0.66
CA VAL A 67 8.16 32.95 0.59
C VAL A 67 7.82 33.83 1.79
N LEU A 68 7.23 33.22 2.81
CA LEU A 68 6.91 33.87 4.07
C LEU A 68 7.76 33.25 5.19
N ILE A 69 8.58 34.06 5.86
CA ILE A 69 9.41 33.63 6.98
C ILE A 69 8.69 33.90 8.28
N VAL A 70 8.48 32.86 9.07
CA VAL A 70 7.70 32.93 10.30
C VAL A 70 8.36 32.17 11.44
N ARG A 71 8.09 32.59 12.67
CA ARG A 71 8.49 31.92 13.89
C ARG A 71 7.28 31.36 14.63
N THR A 72 7.34 30.10 15.06
CA THR A 72 6.27 29.51 15.88
C THR A 72 6.22 30.14 17.27
N ILE A 73 5.01 30.55 17.66
CA ILE A 73 4.70 31.12 18.95
C ILE A 73 3.60 30.27 19.60
N GLY A 74 3.90 29.66 20.74
CA GLY A 74 2.98 28.77 21.46
C GLY A 74 3.18 27.28 21.20
N HIS A 75 2.31 26.47 21.80
CA HIS A 75 2.38 25.02 21.75
C HIS A 75 1.57 24.47 20.57
N PRO A 76 2.18 23.64 19.70
CA PRO A 76 1.47 23.08 18.57
C PRO A 76 0.41 22.07 19.02
N ARG A 77 -0.69 21.99 18.26
CA ARG A 77 -1.80 21.07 18.50
C ARG A 77 -2.04 20.22 17.27
N ARG A 78 -2.45 18.96 17.47
CA ARG A 78 -2.79 18.04 16.37
C ARG A 78 -4.31 17.85 16.33
N ASN A 79 -4.93 18.25 15.22
CA ASN A 79 -6.35 18.02 14.90
C ASN A 79 -6.50 17.95 13.37
N GLY A 80 -6.55 16.74 12.81
CA GLY A 80 -6.42 16.47 11.37
C GLY A 80 -5.04 16.78 10.78
N GLY A 81 -4.52 17.98 11.03
CA GLY A 81 -3.13 18.40 10.79
C GLY A 81 -2.47 18.92 12.06
N VAL A 82 -1.22 19.37 11.96
CA VAL A 82 -0.49 20.02 13.06
C VAL A 82 -0.57 21.53 12.91
N LYS A 83 -1.10 22.20 13.94
CA LYS A 83 -1.35 23.63 13.96
C LYS A 83 -0.51 24.33 15.01
N SER A 84 -0.02 25.53 14.72
CA SER A 84 0.68 26.40 15.66
C SER A 84 0.46 27.86 15.25
N ASP A 85 0.40 28.77 16.21
CA ASP A 85 0.43 30.20 15.89
C ASP A 85 1.85 30.58 15.48
N VAL A 86 1.96 31.50 14.53
CA VAL A 86 3.24 31.95 13.99
C VAL A 86 3.24 33.46 13.87
N GLU A 87 4.40 34.07 14.06
CA GLU A 87 4.62 35.50 13.83
C GLU A 87 5.64 35.72 12.72
N ASP A 88 5.50 36.80 11.94
CA ASP A 88 6.53 37.27 11.02
C ASP A 88 7.54 38.21 11.70
N GLU A 89 8.55 38.65 10.94
CA GLU A 89 9.62 39.51 11.48
C GLU A 89 9.13 40.90 11.96
N PHE A 90 7.91 41.28 11.61
CA PHE A 90 7.26 42.53 12.00
C PHE A 90 6.28 42.34 13.17
N GLY A 91 6.16 41.11 13.70
CA GLY A 91 5.28 40.77 14.83
C GLY A 91 3.82 40.56 14.42
N SER A 92 3.52 40.46 13.12
CA SER A 92 2.17 40.12 12.65
C SER A 92 1.94 38.63 12.81
N VAL A 93 0.79 38.24 13.36
CA VAL A 93 0.47 36.85 13.73
C VAL A 93 -0.50 36.21 12.76
N ALA A 94 -0.27 34.95 12.42
CA ALA A 94 -1.19 34.09 11.69
C ALA A 94 -1.18 32.68 12.31
N GLN A 95 -2.23 31.89 12.06
CA GLN A 95 -2.21 30.47 12.39
C GLN A 95 -1.59 29.69 11.22
N LEU A 96 -0.63 28.79 11.49
CA LEU A 96 -0.09 27.84 10.52
C LEU A 96 -0.72 26.46 10.75
N ALA A 97 -1.13 25.79 9.67
CA ALA A 97 -1.66 24.44 9.68
C ALA A 97 -0.94 23.59 8.62
N MET A 98 -0.21 22.58 9.09
CA MET A 98 0.54 21.62 8.28
C MET A 98 -0.19 20.29 8.22
N TYR A 99 -0.34 19.73 7.03
CA TYR A 99 -1.03 18.46 6.78
C TYR A 99 -0.11 17.43 6.12
N ASN A 100 -0.58 16.18 6.05
CA ASN A 100 0.10 15.07 5.35
C ASN A 100 1.52 14.77 5.87
N THR A 101 1.73 15.02 7.17
CA THR A 101 2.98 14.76 7.90
C THR A 101 3.04 13.34 8.43
N ASP A 102 4.23 12.92 8.87
CA ASP A 102 4.41 11.69 9.63
C ASP A 102 3.43 11.63 10.84
N PRO A 103 2.55 10.61 10.90
CA PRO A 103 1.61 10.43 11.99
C PRO A 103 2.29 10.00 13.30
N LEU A 104 3.47 9.40 13.24
CA LEU A 104 4.21 8.91 14.41
C LEU A 104 4.95 10.03 15.15
N LEU A 105 5.23 11.15 14.47
CA LEU A 105 5.87 12.31 15.09
C LEU A 105 4.91 13.13 15.95
N LYS A 106 5.38 13.55 17.12
CA LYS A 106 4.60 14.45 17.98
C LYS A 106 4.48 15.84 17.35
N ALA A 107 3.44 16.57 17.74
CA ALA A 107 3.17 17.92 17.22
C ALA A 107 4.35 18.89 17.46
N ASP A 108 5.02 18.77 18.62
CA ASP A 108 6.20 19.56 19.00
C ASP A 108 7.49 19.13 18.28
N GLU A 109 7.53 17.94 17.68
CA GLU A 109 8.62 17.53 16.81
C GLU A 109 8.48 18.13 15.40
N LEU A 110 7.23 18.26 14.90
CA LEU A 110 6.91 18.83 13.59
C LEU A 110 6.95 20.36 13.58
N LEU A 111 6.27 21.00 14.54
CA LEU A 111 6.26 22.46 14.74
C LEU A 111 6.79 22.85 16.14
N PRO A 112 8.08 22.63 16.45
CA PRO A 112 8.66 23.02 17.74
C PRO A 112 8.41 24.49 18.05
N THR A 113 8.21 24.86 19.31
CA THR A 113 8.08 26.25 19.75
C THR A 113 9.37 27.05 19.50
N ASP A 114 9.26 28.34 19.16
CA ASP A 114 10.38 29.25 18.85
C ASP A 114 11.25 28.78 17.66
N ALA A 115 10.61 28.07 16.74
CA ALA A 115 11.18 27.59 15.49
C ALA A 115 10.95 28.57 14.36
N VAL A 116 11.96 28.80 13.51
CA VAL A 116 11.79 29.59 12.28
C VAL A 116 11.56 28.66 11.09
N PHE A 117 10.57 29.00 10.28
CA PHE A 117 10.21 28.28 9.06
C PHE A 117 10.06 29.25 7.89
N ALA A 118 10.38 28.77 6.69
CA ALA A 118 10.04 29.38 5.43
C ALA A 118 8.86 28.62 4.82
N VAL A 119 7.72 29.31 4.68
CA VAL A 119 6.53 28.81 4.00
C VAL A 119 6.63 29.21 2.54
N LYS A 120 6.84 28.24 1.65
CA LYS A 120 6.88 28.45 0.20
C LYS A 120 5.47 28.56 -0.36
N GLU A 121 5.29 29.53 -1.25
CA GLU A 121 4.05 29.82 -1.96
C GLU A 121 2.79 29.79 -1.06
N PRO A 122 2.77 30.55 0.05
CA PRO A 122 1.81 30.36 1.14
C PRO A 122 0.37 30.43 0.65
N TYR A 123 -0.43 29.44 1.05
CA TYR A 123 -1.85 29.40 0.80
C TYR A 123 -2.62 29.85 2.04
N TYR A 124 -3.39 30.92 1.93
CA TYR A 124 -4.15 31.46 3.07
C TYR A 124 -5.65 31.16 2.88
N GLU A 125 -6.22 30.30 3.71
CA GLU A 125 -7.57 29.73 3.55
C GLU A 125 -8.41 29.89 4.82
N VAL A 126 -9.75 29.91 4.69
CA VAL A 126 -10.68 29.82 5.83
C VAL A 126 -11.04 28.37 6.08
N THR A 127 -10.77 27.91 7.29
CA THR A 127 -11.22 26.62 7.81
C THR A 127 -12.31 26.81 8.86
N PHE A 128 -12.88 25.72 9.39
CA PHE A 128 -13.84 25.78 10.50
C PHE A 128 -13.25 26.49 11.74
N ASP A 129 -11.94 26.37 11.96
CA ASP A 129 -11.22 26.97 13.09
C ASP A 129 -10.75 28.41 12.82
N GLY A 130 -11.14 28.99 11.67
CA GLY A 130 -10.73 30.33 11.23
C GLY A 130 -9.73 30.33 10.08
N ALA A 131 -9.19 31.51 9.79
CA ALA A 131 -8.25 31.71 8.68
C ALA A 131 -6.83 31.25 9.07
N CYS A 132 -6.21 30.41 8.23
CA CYS A 132 -4.87 29.88 8.48
C CYS A 132 -4.00 29.82 7.22
N LEU A 133 -2.69 29.87 7.42
CA LEU A 133 -1.66 29.49 6.48
C LEU A 133 -1.65 27.98 6.37
N ARG A 134 -2.15 27.48 5.25
CA ARG A 134 -2.32 26.06 4.98
C ARG A 134 -1.13 25.52 4.18
N VAL A 135 -0.58 24.41 4.64
CA VAL A 135 0.48 23.66 3.95
C VAL A 135 0.01 22.21 3.77
N ASP A 136 -0.40 21.84 2.55
CA ASP A 136 -0.79 20.46 2.23
C ASP A 136 0.39 19.62 1.72
N HIS A 137 1.39 20.23 1.10
CA HIS A 137 2.61 19.55 0.64
C HIS A 137 3.72 19.76 1.68
N PRO A 138 4.18 18.71 2.39
CA PRO A 138 5.21 18.87 3.42
C PRO A 138 6.51 19.53 2.92
N SER A 139 6.84 19.37 1.64
CA SER A 139 7.99 20.02 1.00
C SER A 139 7.90 21.54 0.92
N ASP A 140 6.71 22.13 1.12
CA ASP A 140 6.48 23.57 1.04
C ASP A 140 6.79 24.28 2.37
N LEU A 141 7.08 23.54 3.44
CA LEU A 141 7.53 24.07 4.72
C LEU A 141 8.99 23.72 4.97
N VAL A 142 9.86 24.71 4.91
CA VAL A 142 11.31 24.52 5.09
C VAL A 142 11.72 25.04 6.46
N ARG A 143 12.43 24.22 7.23
CA ARG A 143 13.01 24.66 8.50
C ARG A 143 14.17 25.63 8.23
N VAL A 144 14.14 26.80 8.86
CA VAL A 144 15.22 27.80 8.75
C VAL A 144 16.03 27.78 10.03
N HIS A 145 17.34 27.59 9.90
CA HIS A 145 18.26 27.47 11.02
C HIS A 145 19.12 28.72 11.21
N PRO A 146 19.62 28.97 12.43
CA PRO A 146 20.53 30.09 12.69
C PRO A 146 21.77 30.06 11.79
N GLY A 147 21.91 31.08 10.94
CA GLY A 147 23.00 31.19 9.97
C GLY A 147 22.58 30.91 8.52
N ASP A 148 21.37 30.44 8.28
CA ASP A 148 20.80 30.38 6.93
C ASP A 148 20.61 31.79 6.36
N THR A 149 20.76 31.93 5.05
CA THR A 149 20.53 33.19 4.34
C THR A 149 19.08 33.68 4.45
N LEU A 150 18.14 32.76 4.67
CA LEU A 150 16.72 33.04 4.89
C LEU A 150 16.40 33.57 6.30
N MET A 151 17.35 33.48 7.25
CA MET A 151 17.12 33.91 8.62
C MET A 151 17.05 35.44 8.71
N SER A 152 15.85 35.97 8.97
CA SER A 152 15.66 37.40 9.15
C SER A 152 16.35 37.92 10.40
N LYS A 153 16.75 39.21 10.41
CA LYS A 153 17.40 39.84 11.57
C LYS A 153 16.50 39.83 12.81
N GLY A 154 15.18 39.91 12.63
CA GLY A 154 14.19 39.89 13.71
C GLY A 154 14.14 38.55 14.46
N PHE A 155 14.56 37.45 13.83
CA PHE A 155 14.52 36.10 14.42
C PHE A 155 15.89 35.54 14.81
N GLN A 156 16.96 36.31 14.67
CA GLN A 156 18.28 35.88 15.11
C GLN A 156 18.29 35.66 16.64
N ARG A 157 18.49 34.40 17.05
CA ARG A 157 18.72 34.08 18.46
C ARG A 157 20.02 34.72 18.96
N GLY A 158 20.09 34.94 20.28
CA GLY A 158 21.25 35.54 20.94
C GLY A 158 22.57 34.77 20.73
N PRO A 159 23.71 35.33 21.16
CA PRO A 159 25.07 34.87 20.80
C PRO A 159 25.47 33.44 21.24
N SER A 160 24.63 32.67 21.95
CA SER A 160 24.99 31.37 22.52
C SER A 160 25.10 30.23 21.48
N GLU A 161 24.16 30.12 20.53
CA GLU A 161 24.21 29.09 19.47
C GLU A 161 25.26 29.41 18.40
N SER A 162 25.57 30.70 18.19
CA SER A 162 26.61 31.15 17.24
C SER A 162 28.03 30.71 17.58
N ARG A 163 28.26 30.23 18.82
CA ARG A 163 29.58 29.82 19.35
C ARG A 163 29.83 28.31 19.32
N LYS A 164 28.83 27.48 18.98
CA LYS A 164 28.99 26.02 18.98
C LYS A 164 29.91 25.57 17.84
N THR A 165 30.93 24.79 18.20
CA THR A 165 31.86 24.13 17.27
C THR A 165 31.23 22.88 16.65
N PRO A 166 31.78 22.33 15.55
CA PRO A 166 31.34 21.03 15.02
C PRO A 166 31.35 19.90 16.07
N GLU A 167 32.30 19.91 16.99
CA GLU A 167 32.40 18.95 18.10
C GLU A 167 31.27 19.11 19.11
N ASP A 168 30.82 20.34 19.38
CA ASP A 168 29.69 20.60 20.28
C ASP A 168 28.40 20.04 19.68
N TRP A 169 28.17 20.28 18.39
CA TRP A 169 27.04 19.72 17.66
C TRP A 169 27.07 18.19 17.59
N LYS A 170 28.26 17.60 17.40
CA LYS A 170 28.44 16.14 17.47
C LYS A 170 28.03 15.59 18.83
N ARG A 171 28.43 16.23 19.94
CA ARG A 171 28.04 15.79 21.29
C ARG A 171 26.54 15.89 21.50
N GLU A 172 25.93 16.99 21.08
CA GLU A 172 24.48 17.19 21.16
C GLU A 172 23.70 16.15 20.35
N GLY A 173 24.12 15.88 19.11
CA GLY A 173 23.52 14.84 18.30
C GLY A 173 23.67 13.45 18.92
N ASN A 174 24.83 13.14 19.52
CA ASN A 174 25.03 11.88 20.24
C ASN A 174 24.11 11.77 21.46
N SER A 175 23.93 12.85 22.23
CA SER A 175 22.99 12.88 23.35
C SER A 175 21.55 12.67 22.88
N ALA A 176 21.14 13.32 21.79
CA ALA A 176 19.80 13.14 21.20
C ALA A 176 19.60 11.70 20.67
N TYR A 177 20.62 11.10 20.06
CA TYR A 177 20.62 9.71 19.61
C TYR A 177 20.41 8.74 20.78
N LEU A 178 21.14 8.92 21.88
CA LEU A 178 20.98 8.10 23.09
C LEU A 178 19.58 8.27 23.71
N ALA A 179 18.98 9.45 23.59
CA ALA A 179 17.60 9.71 23.96
C ALA A 179 16.56 9.18 22.96
N LYS A 180 16.99 8.50 21.88
CA LYS A 180 16.16 8.02 20.76
C LYS A 180 15.37 9.11 20.04
N SER A 181 15.76 10.39 20.20
CA SER A 181 15.19 11.50 19.44
C SER A 181 15.97 11.65 18.13
N TYR A 182 15.72 10.73 17.19
CA TYR A 182 16.50 10.64 15.96
C TYR A 182 16.37 11.90 15.09
N SER A 183 15.19 12.53 15.04
CA SER A 183 14.98 13.81 14.33
C SER A 183 15.75 14.96 14.96
N ALA A 184 15.95 14.97 16.29
CA ALA A 184 16.83 15.95 16.93
C ALA A 184 18.31 15.65 16.68
N ALA A 185 18.70 14.38 16.66
CA ALA A 185 20.05 13.95 16.37
C ALA A 185 20.47 14.30 14.93
N GLU A 186 19.63 13.99 13.94
CA GLU A 186 19.82 14.35 12.54
C GLU A 186 20.08 15.87 12.41
N ARG A 187 19.21 16.69 13.00
CA ARG A 187 19.35 18.16 12.99
C ARG A 187 20.68 18.62 13.57
N ALA A 188 21.05 18.11 14.74
CA ALA A 188 22.32 18.48 15.38
C ALA A 188 23.52 18.10 14.52
N TYR A 189 23.52 16.91 13.91
CA TYR A 189 24.59 16.50 13.00
C TYR A 189 24.65 17.36 11.73
N SER A 190 23.49 17.71 11.17
CA SER A 190 23.38 18.63 10.03
C SER A 190 23.93 20.02 10.35
N GLN A 191 23.64 20.57 11.53
CA GLN A 191 24.24 21.82 12.00
C GLN A 191 25.77 21.72 12.16
N GLY A 192 26.26 20.61 12.73
CA GLY A 192 27.69 20.34 12.82
C GLY A 192 28.38 20.34 11.46
N LEU A 193 27.77 19.70 10.46
CA LEU A 193 28.30 19.62 9.10
C LEU A 193 28.36 20.99 8.42
N MET A 194 27.34 21.84 8.61
CA MET A 194 27.32 23.21 8.09
C MET A 194 28.44 24.08 8.69
N LYS A 195 28.89 23.80 9.91
CA LYS A 195 29.98 24.53 10.59
C LYS A 195 31.38 23.98 10.29
N CYS A 196 31.50 22.81 9.66
CA CYS A 196 32.80 22.20 9.39
C CYS A 196 33.60 22.98 8.33
N SER A 197 34.80 23.42 8.69
CA SER A 197 35.82 23.99 7.79
C SER A 197 36.75 22.91 7.24
N ALA A 198 37.68 23.26 6.34
CA ALA A 198 38.65 22.29 5.79
C ALA A 198 39.52 21.60 6.88
N GLN A 199 39.70 22.24 8.04
CA GLN A 199 40.50 21.72 9.16
C GLN A 199 39.73 20.68 10.00
N ASP A 200 38.41 20.61 9.84
CA ASP A 200 37.50 19.78 10.64
C ASP A 200 37.24 18.41 10.00
N GLU A 201 38.23 17.88 9.26
CA GLU A 201 38.04 16.68 8.44
C GLU A 201 37.59 15.46 9.26
N LYS A 202 38.26 15.18 10.38
CA LYS A 202 37.94 14.02 11.24
C LYS A 202 36.52 14.11 11.81
N VAL A 203 36.14 15.26 12.34
CA VAL A 203 34.79 15.48 12.90
C VAL A 203 33.72 15.47 11.81
N ARG A 204 34.03 15.99 10.62
CA ARG A 204 33.13 15.89 9.45
C ARG A 204 32.81 14.44 9.11
N TYR A 205 33.80 13.56 9.04
CA TYR A 205 33.56 12.14 8.80
C TYR A 205 32.74 11.47 9.92
N ASP A 206 32.99 11.82 11.19
CA ASP A 206 32.19 11.33 12.32
C ASP A 206 30.72 11.77 12.21
N LEU A 207 30.49 13.03 11.85
CA LEU A 207 29.16 13.60 11.67
C LEU A 207 28.41 12.92 10.52
N TYR A 208 29.03 12.73 9.35
CA TYR A 208 28.42 11.96 8.26
C TYR A 208 28.09 10.53 8.68
N ARG A 209 29.03 9.84 9.36
CA ARG A 209 28.78 8.49 9.88
C ARG A 209 27.55 8.49 10.79
N ASN A 210 27.48 9.37 11.77
CA ASN A 210 26.40 9.38 12.75
C ASN A 210 25.07 9.81 12.12
N ARG A 211 25.10 10.78 11.20
CA ARG A 211 23.92 11.19 10.43
C ARG A 211 23.39 10.06 9.55
N ALA A 212 24.26 9.28 8.91
CA ALA A 212 23.86 8.08 8.17
C ALA A 212 23.13 7.07 9.05
N LEU A 213 23.61 6.83 10.28
CA LEU A 213 22.98 5.90 11.21
C LEU A 213 21.58 6.36 11.62
N VAL A 214 21.42 7.64 11.98
CA VAL A 214 20.09 8.16 12.36
C VAL A 214 19.14 8.22 11.17
N ASN A 215 19.64 8.50 9.97
CA ASN A 215 18.83 8.45 8.75
C ASN A 215 18.33 7.03 8.44
N ILE A 216 19.07 5.97 8.80
CA ILE A 216 18.55 4.59 8.72
C ILE A 216 17.37 4.41 9.68
N PHE A 217 17.47 4.90 10.92
CA PHE A 217 16.36 4.82 11.89
C PHE A 217 15.15 5.67 11.50
N LEU A 218 15.36 6.75 10.74
CA LEU A 218 14.31 7.60 10.20
C LEU A 218 13.76 7.11 8.85
N SER A 219 14.26 5.98 8.32
CA SER A 219 13.91 5.49 6.97
C SER A 219 14.24 6.46 5.81
N HIS A 220 15.21 7.36 6.01
CA HIS A 220 15.76 8.28 5.00
C HIS A 220 16.93 7.63 4.27
N TYR A 221 16.68 6.51 3.59
CA TYR A 221 17.73 5.62 3.08
C TYR A 221 18.58 6.25 1.97
N ASP A 222 18.00 7.11 1.10
CA ASP A 222 18.79 7.85 0.11
C ASP A 222 19.86 8.73 0.77
N LEU A 223 19.46 9.48 1.80
CA LEU A 223 20.37 10.35 2.54
C LEU A 223 21.35 9.52 3.39
N ALA A 224 20.90 8.42 3.99
CA ALA A 224 21.78 7.51 4.72
C ALA A 224 22.87 6.92 3.83
N LEU A 225 22.53 6.47 2.61
CA LEU A 225 23.48 5.94 1.64
C LEU A 225 24.46 7.02 1.19
N LYS A 226 23.96 8.23 0.92
CA LYS A 226 24.80 9.39 0.56
C LYS A 226 25.79 9.72 1.69
N ASP A 227 25.32 9.84 2.92
CA ASP A 227 26.15 10.17 4.07
C ASP A 227 27.17 9.06 4.37
N ALA A 228 26.75 7.80 4.29
CA ALA A 228 27.63 6.65 4.47
C ALA A 228 28.77 6.64 3.43
N LYS A 229 28.49 7.01 2.18
CA LYS A 229 29.51 7.18 1.13
C LYS A 229 30.47 8.34 1.42
N HIS A 230 29.96 9.49 1.88
CA HIS A 230 30.81 10.64 2.28
C HIS A 230 31.65 10.34 3.53
N ALA A 231 31.23 9.37 4.34
CA ALA A 231 31.90 8.93 5.55
C ALA A 231 33.12 8.03 5.32
N MET A 232 33.37 7.56 4.09
CA MET A 232 34.49 6.67 3.74
C MET A 232 35.76 7.48 3.45
N TYR A 233 36.85 7.16 4.15
CA TYR A 233 38.17 7.76 3.94
C TYR A 233 38.85 7.24 2.68
N CYS A 234 38.90 5.92 2.51
CA CYS A 234 39.52 5.29 1.36
C CYS A 234 38.42 4.70 0.48
N GLN A 235 38.55 4.75 -0.84
CA GLN A 235 37.67 4.01 -1.77
C GLN A 235 38.33 2.74 -2.30
N ASP A 236 39.65 2.62 -2.15
CA ASP A 236 40.47 1.46 -2.52
C ASP A 236 41.24 0.98 -1.28
N GLU A 237 41.24 -0.33 -1.03
CA GLU A 237 41.95 -0.97 0.08
C GLU A 237 43.46 -0.75 0.01
N LYS A 238 44.01 -0.50 -1.18
CA LYS A 238 45.43 -0.20 -1.39
C LYS A 238 45.87 1.14 -0.80
N LEU A 239 44.93 1.99 -0.37
CA LEU A 239 45.20 3.30 0.22
C LEU A 239 45.42 3.25 1.74
N TYR A 240 45.21 2.10 2.37
CA TYR A 240 45.57 1.90 3.78
C TYR A 240 47.09 1.80 3.93
N GLN A 241 47.63 2.47 4.94
CA GLN A 241 49.08 2.57 5.12
C GLN A 241 49.68 1.34 5.81
N SER A 242 48.85 0.60 6.56
CA SER A 242 49.24 -0.60 7.29
C SER A 242 48.01 -1.44 7.63
N ASP A 243 48.23 -2.61 8.24
CA ASP A 243 47.12 -3.45 8.69
C ASP A 243 46.32 -2.85 9.84
N ASP A 244 46.99 -2.08 10.72
CA ASP A 244 46.41 -1.41 11.90
C ASP A 244 45.93 0.03 11.62
N ASP A 245 45.69 0.38 10.35
CA ASP A 245 45.28 1.73 9.98
C ASP A 245 43.91 2.07 10.62
N PRO A 246 43.82 3.10 11.48
CA PRO A 246 42.60 3.43 12.22
C PRO A 246 41.42 3.84 11.31
N ARG A 247 41.69 4.15 10.04
CA ARG A 247 40.66 4.44 9.04
C ARG A 247 39.90 3.18 8.64
N LYS A 248 40.49 1.98 8.73
CA LYS A 248 39.81 0.72 8.38
C LYS A 248 38.54 0.50 9.20
N ALA A 249 38.61 0.63 10.53
CA ALA A 249 37.43 0.49 11.39
C ALA A 249 36.35 1.55 11.10
N SER A 250 36.77 2.77 10.74
CA SER A 250 35.83 3.85 10.37
C SER A 250 35.14 3.55 9.03
N ASP A 251 35.90 3.07 8.05
CA ASP A 251 35.41 2.70 6.72
C ASP A 251 34.55 1.43 6.79
N ALA A 252 34.87 0.48 7.66
CA ALA A 252 34.05 -0.71 7.90
C ALA A 252 32.64 -0.32 8.35
N ARG A 253 32.53 0.60 9.33
CA ARG A 253 31.24 1.12 9.80
C ARG A 253 30.49 1.91 8.73
N ALA A 254 31.22 2.70 7.93
CA ALA A 254 30.63 3.43 6.82
C ALA A 254 30.09 2.48 5.75
N CYS A 255 30.85 1.45 5.37
CA CYS A 255 30.43 0.40 4.44
C CYS A 255 29.24 -0.38 4.99
N TYR A 256 29.23 -0.76 6.27
CA TYR A 256 28.11 -1.45 6.88
C TYR A 256 26.81 -0.61 6.81
N ARG A 257 26.90 0.69 7.08
CA ARG A 257 25.75 1.62 6.98
C ARG A 257 25.30 1.84 5.53
N ALA A 258 26.24 1.93 4.60
CA ALA A 258 25.94 1.99 3.16
C ALA A 258 25.23 0.70 2.69
N GLY A 259 25.70 -0.47 3.14
CA GLY A 259 25.07 -1.75 2.87
C GLY A 259 23.65 -1.84 3.43
N ARG A 260 23.44 -1.39 4.67
CA ARG A 260 22.10 -1.30 5.28
C ARG A 260 21.17 -0.39 4.47
N ALA A 261 21.61 0.82 4.11
CA ALA A 261 20.77 1.74 3.34
C ALA A 261 20.48 1.21 1.92
N ALA A 262 21.48 0.64 1.24
CA ALA A 262 21.30 0.02 -0.07
C ALA A 262 20.36 -1.19 -0.03
N TYR A 263 20.39 -1.98 1.05
CA TYR A 263 19.48 -3.10 1.27
C TYR A 263 18.01 -2.64 1.33
N GLU A 264 17.71 -1.60 2.13
CA GLU A 264 16.35 -1.05 2.25
C GLU A 264 15.87 -0.34 0.97
N LEU A 265 16.80 0.14 0.14
CA LEU A 265 16.53 0.66 -1.20
C LEU A 265 16.42 -0.43 -2.28
N GLU A 266 16.54 -1.70 -1.91
CA GLU A 266 16.52 -2.88 -2.80
C GLU A 266 17.67 -2.88 -3.84
N TYR A 267 18.77 -2.18 -3.56
CA TYR A 267 19.99 -2.20 -4.38
C TYR A 267 20.85 -3.40 -3.99
N TRP A 268 20.34 -4.61 -4.22
CA TRP A 268 20.88 -5.86 -3.68
C TRP A 268 22.36 -6.10 -4.00
N VAL A 269 22.79 -5.81 -5.23
CA VAL A 269 24.19 -5.96 -5.65
C VAL A 269 25.09 -4.97 -4.93
N ASP A 270 24.68 -3.71 -4.82
CA ASP A 270 25.43 -2.69 -4.08
C ASP A 270 25.48 -3.00 -2.59
N ALA A 271 24.38 -3.44 -2.00
CA ALA A 271 24.30 -3.86 -0.61
C ALA A 271 25.30 -4.99 -0.32
N ARG A 272 25.34 -6.03 -1.17
CA ARG A 272 26.31 -7.12 -1.09
C ARG A 272 27.75 -6.58 -1.15
N ASN A 273 28.07 -5.76 -2.15
CA ASN A 273 29.41 -5.20 -2.31
C ASN A 273 29.85 -4.39 -1.07
N TYR A 274 28.94 -3.60 -0.48
CA TYR A 274 29.22 -2.85 0.74
C TYR A 274 29.41 -3.75 1.96
N PHE A 275 28.61 -4.80 2.12
CA PHE A 275 28.77 -5.73 3.22
C PHE A 275 30.03 -6.60 3.08
N GLU A 276 30.43 -6.98 1.86
CA GLU A 276 31.69 -7.67 1.59
C GLU A 276 32.88 -6.81 2.03
N ARG A 277 32.84 -5.52 1.68
CA ARG A 277 33.86 -4.56 2.08
C ARG A 277 33.86 -4.31 3.58
N ALA A 278 32.69 -4.20 4.21
CA ALA A 278 32.59 -4.09 5.66
C ALA A 278 33.22 -5.31 6.35
N ARG A 279 32.90 -6.53 5.89
CA ARG A 279 33.45 -7.78 6.41
C ARG A 279 34.97 -7.84 6.29
N ALA A 280 35.53 -7.41 5.16
CA ALA A 280 36.97 -7.39 4.92
C ALA A 280 37.72 -6.44 5.86
N LEU A 281 37.11 -5.29 6.19
CA LEU A 281 37.71 -4.25 7.03
C LEU A 281 37.45 -4.42 8.53
N SER A 282 36.45 -5.23 8.91
CA SER A 282 36.03 -5.44 10.29
C SER A 282 36.83 -6.53 11.03
N GLU A 283 36.87 -6.38 12.35
CA GLU A 283 37.33 -7.39 13.30
C GLU A 283 36.15 -8.18 13.90
N LYS A 284 36.42 -9.41 14.34
CA LYS A 284 35.52 -10.37 15.04
C LYS A 284 34.01 -10.05 14.97
N ALA A 285 33.44 -9.37 15.96
CA ALA A 285 31.99 -9.19 16.08
C ALA A 285 31.39 -8.36 14.94
N GLU A 286 32.05 -7.27 14.51
CA GLU A 286 31.59 -6.46 13.38
C GLU A 286 31.65 -7.27 12.06
N ARG A 287 32.59 -8.22 11.95
CA ARG A 287 32.69 -9.14 10.81
C ARG A 287 31.53 -10.14 10.80
N GLU A 288 31.20 -10.73 11.94
CA GLU A 288 30.05 -11.64 12.09
C GLU A 288 28.73 -10.94 11.75
N ASP A 289 28.58 -9.66 12.13
CA ASP A 289 27.41 -8.85 11.78
C ASP A 289 27.30 -8.65 10.25
N ALA A 290 28.41 -8.34 9.59
CA ALA A 290 28.45 -8.20 8.13
C ALA A 290 28.18 -9.54 7.42
N GLU A 291 28.67 -10.66 7.93
CA GLU A 291 28.41 -12.01 7.40
C GLU A 291 26.91 -12.35 7.46
N ARG A 292 26.22 -12.04 8.56
CA ARG A 292 24.77 -12.22 8.65
C ARG A 292 24.01 -11.36 7.63
N GLN A 293 24.46 -10.12 7.37
CA GLN A 293 23.84 -9.29 6.34
C GLN A 293 24.12 -9.81 4.92
N LEU A 294 25.29 -10.41 4.67
CA LEU A 294 25.60 -11.05 3.38
C LEU A 294 24.71 -12.26 3.11
N GLU A 295 24.49 -13.11 4.11
CA GLU A 295 23.58 -14.25 3.99
C GLU A 295 22.15 -13.80 3.68
N ARG A 296 21.63 -12.79 4.42
CA ARG A 296 20.33 -12.17 4.14
C ARG A 296 20.25 -11.60 2.72
N THR A 297 21.27 -10.85 2.30
CA THR A 297 21.32 -10.25 0.96
C THR A 297 21.39 -11.33 -0.14
N ALA A 298 22.10 -12.44 0.09
CA ALA A 298 22.15 -13.55 -0.85
C ALA A 298 20.78 -14.21 -1.03
N ALA A 299 20.00 -14.36 0.04
CA ALA A 299 18.62 -14.83 -0.05
C ALA A 299 17.75 -13.89 -0.92
N ARG A 300 17.83 -12.58 -0.72
CA ARG A 300 17.14 -11.58 -1.55
C ARG A 300 17.51 -11.67 -3.03
N ILE A 301 18.80 -11.86 -3.34
CA ILE A 301 19.27 -12.05 -4.71
C ILE A 301 18.69 -13.34 -5.32
N ALA A 302 18.68 -14.45 -4.57
CA ALA A 302 18.10 -15.71 -5.04
C ALA A 302 16.59 -15.62 -5.31
N GLU A 303 15.86 -14.83 -4.53
CA GLU A 303 14.43 -14.53 -4.76
C GLU A 303 14.24 -13.76 -6.07
N VAL A 304 15.00 -12.67 -6.27
CA VAL A 304 14.97 -11.88 -7.52
C VAL A 304 15.32 -12.74 -8.72
N ASP A 305 16.38 -13.53 -8.63
CA ASP A 305 16.94 -14.26 -9.78
C ASP A 305 16.21 -15.58 -10.07
N ALA A 306 15.67 -16.27 -9.06
CA ALA A 306 15.17 -17.64 -9.23
C ALA A 306 13.81 -17.90 -8.59
N ALA A 307 13.13 -16.87 -8.05
CA ALA A 307 11.91 -17.03 -7.27
C ALA A 307 12.07 -18.06 -6.13
N ALA A 308 13.26 -18.07 -5.51
CA ALA A 308 13.62 -19.00 -4.44
C ALA A 308 12.94 -18.64 -3.10
N TYR A 309 11.61 -18.78 -3.06
CA TYR A 309 10.79 -18.54 -1.88
C TYR A 309 10.42 -19.86 -1.18
N ASP A 310 10.40 -19.82 0.14
CA ASP A 310 9.73 -20.83 0.97
C ASP A 310 8.37 -20.26 1.39
N PHE A 311 7.33 -20.50 0.58
CA PHE A 311 6.00 -19.93 0.80
C PHE A 311 5.36 -20.39 2.12
N GLU A 312 5.69 -21.60 2.61
CA GLU A 312 5.19 -22.05 3.90
C GLU A 312 5.89 -21.33 5.05
N ALA A 313 7.21 -21.11 4.96
CA ALA A 313 7.93 -20.30 5.94
C ALA A 313 7.47 -18.84 5.90
N MET A 314 7.16 -18.30 4.72
CA MET A 314 6.56 -16.97 4.55
C MET A 314 5.20 -16.90 5.26
N SER A 315 4.32 -17.88 5.02
CA SER A 315 3.00 -17.97 5.67
C SER A 315 3.14 -17.97 7.19
N ARG A 316 4.00 -18.84 7.73
CA ARG A 316 4.26 -18.90 9.19
C ARG A 316 4.87 -17.63 9.77
N SER A 317 5.62 -16.88 8.97
CA SER A 317 6.24 -15.61 9.39
C SER A 317 5.25 -14.44 9.33
N ALA A 318 4.28 -14.49 8.41
CA ALA A 318 3.17 -13.58 8.33
C ALA A 318 2.19 -13.89 9.48
N SER A 319 2.28 -13.14 10.56
CA SER A 319 1.43 -13.31 11.75
C SER A 319 0.74 -12.00 12.10
N GLU A 320 -0.27 -12.06 12.98
CA GLU A 320 -0.99 -10.86 13.46
C GLU A 320 -0.04 -9.75 13.98
N LEU A 321 1.18 -10.10 14.40
CA LEU A 321 2.19 -9.19 14.94
C LEU A 321 3.29 -8.81 13.93
N CYS A 322 3.38 -9.48 12.77
CA CYS A 322 4.44 -9.28 11.79
C CYS A 322 3.91 -9.46 10.36
N ASN A 323 3.54 -8.34 9.73
CA ASN A 323 3.04 -8.31 8.35
C ASN A 323 4.07 -7.77 7.34
N TYR A 324 5.21 -7.27 7.80
CA TYR A 324 6.30 -6.79 6.95
C TYR A 324 7.38 -7.88 6.82
N LEU A 325 7.31 -8.66 5.75
CA LEU A 325 8.24 -9.76 5.56
C LEU A 325 9.55 -9.28 4.93
N ASP A 326 10.66 -9.87 5.33
CA ASP A 326 11.95 -9.62 4.71
C ASP A 326 12.09 -10.55 3.50
N HIS A 327 11.62 -10.11 2.33
CA HIS A 327 11.73 -10.79 1.02
C HIS A 327 11.83 -9.75 -0.11
N ALA A 328 12.47 -10.10 -1.22
CA ALA A 328 12.61 -9.27 -2.41
C ALA A 328 11.56 -9.63 -3.47
N SER A 329 11.33 -8.71 -4.41
CA SER A 329 10.39 -8.90 -5.52
C SER A 329 10.99 -9.73 -6.66
N HIS A 330 10.26 -10.73 -7.14
CA HIS A 330 10.50 -11.47 -8.37
C HIS A 330 9.50 -11.04 -9.44
N ILE A 331 9.91 -10.10 -10.29
CA ILE A 331 9.07 -9.50 -11.35
C ILE A 331 9.70 -9.61 -12.75
N LYS A 332 10.76 -10.41 -12.91
CA LYS A 332 11.54 -10.46 -14.15
C LYS A 332 10.82 -11.14 -15.32
N HIS A 333 9.69 -11.80 -15.07
CA HIS A 333 8.93 -12.55 -16.07
C HIS A 333 7.75 -11.78 -16.68
N VAL A 334 7.68 -10.49 -16.38
CA VAL A 334 6.63 -9.59 -16.84
C VAL A 334 7.23 -8.28 -17.35
N GLU A 335 6.49 -7.61 -18.22
CA GLU A 335 6.87 -6.30 -18.74
C GLU A 335 5.65 -5.37 -18.88
N LYS A 336 5.90 -4.06 -18.80
CA LYS A 336 4.87 -3.04 -19.02
C LYS A 336 4.70 -2.83 -20.53
N GLY A 337 3.47 -2.74 -21.01
CA GLY A 337 3.18 -2.53 -22.42
C GLY A 337 1.93 -1.67 -22.64
N ASP A 338 1.62 -1.42 -23.91
CA ASP A 338 0.38 -0.79 -24.35
C ASP A 338 -0.73 -1.84 -24.50
N ALA A 339 -1.84 -1.64 -23.79
CA ALA A 339 -3.03 -2.48 -23.80
C ALA A 339 -4.19 -1.86 -24.61
N GLY A 340 -3.90 -0.81 -25.39
CA GLY A 340 -4.85 -0.16 -26.29
C GLY A 340 -5.83 0.73 -25.54
N ASP A 341 -7.12 0.42 -25.65
CA ASP A 341 -8.21 1.18 -25.01
C ASP A 341 -8.19 1.12 -23.47
N ARG A 342 -7.49 0.13 -22.91
CA ARG A 342 -7.24 -0.02 -21.47
C ARG A 342 -5.99 0.75 -20.99
N GLY A 343 -5.33 1.48 -21.88
CA GLY A 343 -4.12 2.24 -21.55
C GLY A 343 -2.91 1.31 -21.42
N ARG A 344 -2.20 1.38 -20.28
CA ARG A 344 -1.02 0.52 -20.05
C ARG A 344 -1.45 -0.80 -19.42
N GLY A 345 -0.70 -1.86 -19.72
CA GLY A 345 -0.95 -3.21 -19.20
C GLY A 345 0.34 -3.90 -18.75
N LEU A 346 0.18 -5.03 -18.08
CA LEU A 346 1.26 -5.95 -17.74
C LEU A 346 1.20 -7.18 -18.65
N PHE A 347 2.33 -7.56 -19.24
CA PHE A 347 2.41 -8.62 -20.24
C PHE A 347 3.41 -9.69 -19.79
N ALA A 348 3.11 -10.95 -20.13
CA ALA A 348 4.00 -12.07 -19.90
C ALA A 348 5.18 -12.03 -20.89
N ASN A 349 6.41 -12.30 -20.43
CA ASN A 349 7.58 -12.41 -21.31
C ASN A 349 8.03 -13.86 -21.56
N ARG A 350 7.21 -14.82 -21.13
CA ARG A 350 7.33 -16.26 -21.36
C ARG A 350 5.96 -16.91 -21.27
N ASP A 351 5.86 -18.18 -21.65
CA ASP A 351 4.64 -18.96 -21.47
C ASP A 351 4.47 -19.36 -19.99
N PHE A 352 3.22 -19.37 -19.53
CA PHE A 352 2.80 -19.86 -18.21
C PHE A 352 1.67 -20.88 -18.35
N SER A 353 1.79 -21.98 -17.61
CA SER A 353 0.72 -22.96 -17.41
C SER A 353 -0.12 -22.61 -16.17
N PRO A 354 -1.38 -23.07 -16.06
CA PRO A 354 -2.16 -22.90 -14.84
C PRO A 354 -1.37 -23.35 -13.59
N GLY A 355 -1.39 -22.53 -12.54
CA GLY A 355 -0.66 -22.73 -11.29
C GLY A 355 0.77 -22.15 -11.26
N ASP A 356 1.37 -21.84 -12.41
CA ASP A 356 2.71 -21.27 -12.46
C ASP A 356 2.77 -19.92 -11.75
N LEU A 357 3.88 -19.66 -11.05
CA LEU A 357 4.16 -18.34 -10.49
C LEU A 357 4.53 -17.37 -11.62
N ILE A 358 3.76 -16.30 -11.74
CA ILE A 358 4.02 -15.20 -12.68
C ILE A 358 4.99 -14.21 -12.05
N MET A 359 4.66 -13.75 -10.84
CA MET A 359 5.50 -12.84 -10.07
C MET A 359 5.20 -12.95 -8.57
N CYS A 360 6.16 -12.51 -7.76
CA CYS A 360 5.99 -12.25 -6.33
C CYS A 360 6.50 -10.84 -6.06
N GLU A 361 5.66 -9.92 -5.62
CA GLU A 361 6.02 -8.50 -5.46
C GLU A 361 5.82 -8.03 -4.02
N LYS A 362 6.88 -7.44 -3.46
CA LYS A 362 6.83 -6.73 -2.19
C LYS A 362 6.04 -5.43 -2.33
N ALA A 363 5.21 -5.12 -1.34
CA ALA A 363 4.51 -3.84 -1.28
C ALA A 363 5.50 -2.66 -1.34
N PHE A 364 5.19 -1.68 -2.18
CA PHE A 364 5.89 -0.41 -2.18
C PHE A 364 5.60 0.38 -0.90
N GLY A 365 4.37 0.27 -0.41
CA GLY A 365 3.98 0.67 0.93
C GLY A 365 2.67 -0.02 1.30
N MET A 366 2.45 -0.16 2.59
CA MET A 366 1.35 -0.87 3.18
C MET A 366 0.95 -0.17 4.48
N ALA A 367 -0.31 -0.31 4.87
CA ALA A 367 -0.86 0.22 6.10
C ALA A 367 -1.85 -0.77 6.69
N HIS A 368 -1.78 -0.97 8.00
CA HIS A 368 -2.75 -1.73 8.77
C HIS A 368 -3.64 -0.83 9.63
N SER A 369 -4.80 -1.33 10.05
CA SER A 369 -5.75 -0.56 10.87
C SER A 369 -5.31 -0.35 12.31
N ASP A 370 -4.44 -1.22 12.86
CA ASP A 370 -3.85 -1.09 14.20
C ASP A 370 -2.73 -0.02 14.27
N GLU A 371 -2.14 0.33 13.13
CA GLU A 371 -1.13 1.39 13.01
C GLU A 371 -1.72 2.81 13.18
N GLU A 372 -3.06 2.94 13.16
CA GLU A 372 -3.77 4.21 13.31
C GLU A 372 -3.67 4.80 14.73
N GLY A 373 -3.24 3.99 15.72
CA GLY A 373 -3.31 4.39 17.13
C GLY A 373 -4.78 4.59 17.57
N GLN A 374 -5.02 5.48 18.54
CA GLN A 374 -6.38 5.71 19.09
C GLN A 374 -7.23 6.72 18.29
N ARG A 375 -6.76 7.26 17.16
CA ARG A 375 -7.41 8.40 16.48
C ARG A 375 -7.62 8.15 14.99
N THR A 376 -8.87 7.97 14.58
CA THR A 376 -9.24 7.81 13.18
C THR A 376 -9.30 9.16 12.45
N ILE A 377 -8.57 9.28 11.34
CA ILE A 377 -8.60 10.46 10.46
C ILE A 377 -9.42 10.15 9.22
N THR A 378 -10.58 10.79 9.11
CA THR A 378 -11.38 10.76 7.88
C THR A 378 -10.85 11.81 6.90
N PHE A 379 -10.49 11.37 5.70
CA PHE A 379 -9.89 12.19 4.67
C PHE A 379 -10.89 12.38 3.53
N HIS A 380 -11.38 13.59 3.33
CA HIS A 380 -12.32 13.92 2.26
C HIS A 380 -11.61 14.56 1.08
N ASN A 381 -11.56 13.85 -0.05
CA ASN A 381 -11.05 14.36 -1.31
C ASN A 381 -12.15 15.12 -2.05
N THR A 382 -12.14 16.45 -1.95
CA THR A 382 -13.13 17.28 -2.67
C THR A 382 -12.90 17.29 -4.18
N ASN A 383 -11.71 16.90 -4.67
CA ASN A 383 -11.39 16.84 -6.09
C ASN A 383 -12.03 15.64 -6.78
N THR A 384 -12.19 14.52 -6.07
CA THR A 384 -12.78 13.28 -6.60
C THR A 384 -14.13 12.93 -5.98
N GLY A 385 -14.54 13.64 -4.92
CA GLY A 385 -15.73 13.32 -4.13
C GLY A 385 -15.58 12.07 -3.26
N ARG A 386 -14.35 11.53 -3.13
CA ARG A 386 -14.07 10.31 -2.37
C ARG A 386 -13.69 10.61 -0.93
N THR A 387 -13.89 9.62 -0.06
CA THR A 387 -13.51 9.68 1.34
C THR A 387 -12.61 8.47 1.65
N LEU A 388 -11.43 8.72 2.21
CA LEU A 388 -10.55 7.69 2.76
C LEU A 388 -10.71 7.68 4.29
N ARG A 389 -10.57 6.49 4.88
CA ARG A 389 -10.63 6.25 6.33
C ARG A 389 -9.64 5.15 6.70
N GLY A 390 -9.25 5.10 7.97
CA GLY A 390 -8.45 4.02 8.51
C GLY A 390 -7.10 3.86 7.80
N SER A 391 -6.79 2.61 7.45
CA SER A 391 -5.56 2.18 6.76
C SER A 391 -5.26 2.97 5.48
N GLN A 392 -6.28 3.41 4.73
CA GLN A 392 -6.07 4.15 3.48
C GLN A 392 -5.47 5.54 3.73
N THR A 393 -5.89 6.22 4.80
CA THR A 393 -5.33 7.52 5.19
C THR A 393 -3.89 7.35 5.69
N PHE A 394 -3.63 6.30 6.48
CA PHE A 394 -2.28 6.01 6.97
C PHE A 394 -1.32 5.65 5.82
N LEU A 395 -1.79 4.87 4.84
CA LEU A 395 -1.03 4.56 3.62
C LEU A 395 -0.61 5.82 2.88
N LEU A 396 -1.50 6.81 2.73
CA LEU A 396 -1.15 8.09 2.11
C LEU A 396 0.01 8.77 2.84
N TYR A 397 -0.05 8.86 4.18
CA TYR A 397 1.02 9.50 4.94
C TYR A 397 2.35 8.75 4.81
N THR A 398 2.33 7.42 4.96
CA THR A 398 3.53 6.57 4.83
C THR A 398 4.16 6.72 3.44
N ILE A 399 3.35 6.74 2.38
CA ILE A 399 3.84 6.93 1.02
C ILE A 399 4.39 8.33 0.81
N VAL A 400 3.72 9.38 1.29
CA VAL A 400 4.23 10.76 1.19
C VAL A 400 5.59 10.89 1.89
N GLN A 401 5.74 10.36 3.11
CA GLN A 401 7.03 10.38 3.81
C GLN A 401 8.11 9.57 3.07
N LYS A 402 7.76 8.38 2.55
CA LYS A 402 8.68 7.56 1.75
C LYS A 402 9.18 8.31 0.52
N LEU A 403 8.28 8.96 -0.23
CA LEU A 403 8.62 9.73 -1.43
C LEU A 403 9.43 10.99 -1.12
N LEU A 404 9.13 11.67 -0.01
CA LEU A 404 9.79 12.90 0.43
C LEU A 404 11.28 12.66 0.72
N HIS A 405 11.58 11.53 1.38
CA HIS A 405 12.92 11.22 1.88
C HIS A 405 13.70 10.21 1.04
N ASN A 406 13.03 9.47 0.15
CA ASN A 406 13.64 8.49 -0.76
C ASN A 406 13.25 8.79 -2.22
N SER A 407 13.67 9.95 -2.69
CA SER A 407 13.41 10.45 -4.05
C SER A 407 13.80 9.47 -5.16
N SER A 408 14.78 8.60 -4.94
CA SER A 408 15.26 7.60 -5.90
C SER A 408 14.16 6.62 -6.34
N VAL A 409 13.15 6.39 -5.48
CA VAL A 409 12.03 5.49 -5.80
C VAL A 409 10.80 6.22 -6.35
N ALA A 410 10.76 7.56 -6.27
CA ALA A 410 9.58 8.35 -6.60
C ALA A 410 9.16 8.23 -8.07
N THR A 411 10.13 8.14 -9.00
CA THR A 411 9.83 8.03 -10.44
C THR A 411 8.97 6.80 -10.74
N ARG A 412 9.25 5.65 -10.10
CA ARG A 412 8.47 4.42 -10.31
C ARG A 412 7.04 4.54 -9.80
N PHE A 413 6.83 5.30 -8.73
CA PHE A 413 5.51 5.56 -8.14
C PHE A 413 4.69 6.53 -8.99
N PHE A 414 5.26 7.68 -9.36
CA PHE A 414 4.58 8.68 -10.20
C PHE A 414 4.38 8.23 -11.65
N ASP A 415 5.03 7.14 -12.07
CA ASP A 415 4.74 6.47 -13.33
C ASP A 415 3.40 5.71 -13.27
N LEU A 416 2.78 5.47 -12.11
CA LEU A 416 1.46 4.82 -12.04
C LEU A 416 0.33 5.70 -12.57
N THR A 417 -0.83 5.11 -12.88
CA THR A 417 -1.98 5.89 -13.35
C THR A 417 -2.57 6.73 -12.21
N ASP A 418 -2.71 8.03 -12.42
CA ASP A 418 -3.40 8.94 -11.50
C ASP A 418 -4.83 9.28 -11.97
N GLY A 419 -5.27 8.68 -13.08
CA GLY A 419 -6.57 8.92 -13.69
C GLY A 419 -6.72 10.24 -14.41
N GLY A 420 -5.62 10.82 -14.89
CA GLY A 420 -5.64 12.12 -15.57
C GLY A 420 -5.62 13.28 -14.59
N TYR A 421 -4.97 13.10 -13.44
CA TYR A 421 -4.79 14.16 -12.46
C TYR A 421 -4.09 15.38 -13.09
N SER A 422 -4.44 16.58 -12.62
CA SER A 422 -3.81 17.83 -13.02
C SER A 422 -3.89 18.81 -11.85
N PRO A 423 -2.82 19.58 -11.55
CA PRO A 423 -1.58 19.75 -12.33
C PRO A 423 -0.55 18.62 -12.18
N GLN A 424 0.23 18.30 -13.21
CA GLN A 424 1.30 17.29 -13.12
C GLN A 424 2.60 17.91 -12.58
N CYS A 425 3.18 17.32 -11.53
CA CYS A 425 4.48 17.73 -10.98
C CYS A 425 5.44 16.55 -10.92
N LYS A 426 6.60 16.66 -11.57
CA LYS A 426 7.66 15.65 -11.40
C LYS A 426 8.32 15.86 -10.04
N ALA A 427 8.52 14.78 -9.29
CA ALA A 427 9.28 14.82 -8.05
C ALA A 427 10.67 15.41 -8.33
N GLN A 428 10.97 16.55 -7.70
CA GLN A 428 12.24 17.28 -7.86
C GLN A 428 12.84 17.53 -6.48
N MET A 429 14.16 17.33 -6.34
CA MET A 429 14.86 17.70 -5.11
C MET A 429 14.94 19.22 -4.98
N VAL A 430 14.34 19.76 -3.91
CA VAL A 430 14.29 21.19 -3.59
C VAL A 430 14.40 21.33 -2.08
N ASP A 431 15.27 22.23 -1.60
CA ASP A 431 15.49 22.48 -0.16
C ASP A 431 15.83 21.20 0.66
N GLY A 432 16.50 20.22 0.04
CA GLY A 432 16.96 19.00 0.70
C GLY A 432 15.96 17.85 0.75
N VAL A 433 14.74 18.03 0.24
CA VAL A 433 13.69 17.00 0.14
C VAL A 433 13.10 16.95 -1.27
N ALA A 434 12.37 15.88 -1.61
CA ALA A 434 11.63 15.85 -2.87
C ALA A 434 10.35 16.70 -2.78
N ALA A 435 10.11 17.58 -3.74
CA ALA A 435 8.79 18.19 -3.93
C ALA A 435 7.80 17.10 -4.38
N VAL A 436 6.98 16.62 -3.45
CA VAL A 436 6.01 15.54 -3.64
C VAL A 436 4.62 16.15 -3.76
N ASP A 437 3.93 15.89 -4.87
CA ASP A 437 2.54 16.29 -5.02
C ASP A 437 1.65 15.29 -4.27
N VAL A 438 1.15 15.72 -3.10
CA VAL A 438 0.29 14.87 -2.27
C VAL A 438 -1.05 14.58 -2.94
N PHE A 439 -1.57 15.51 -3.75
CA PHE A 439 -2.84 15.33 -4.45
C PHE A 439 -2.70 14.29 -5.57
N GLN A 440 -1.60 14.33 -6.32
CA GLN A 440 -1.29 13.28 -7.29
C GLN A 440 -1.07 11.93 -6.59
N THR A 441 -0.32 11.94 -5.48
CA THR A 441 -0.04 10.73 -4.69
C THR A 441 -1.33 10.06 -4.26
N GLN A 442 -2.30 10.82 -3.76
CA GLN A 442 -3.62 10.29 -3.46
C GLN A 442 -4.36 9.77 -4.68
N ALA A 443 -4.37 10.52 -5.80
CA ALA A 443 -5.05 10.10 -7.02
C ALA A 443 -4.51 8.76 -7.57
N ILE A 444 -3.22 8.51 -7.39
CA ILE A 444 -2.56 7.23 -7.65
C ILE A 444 -3.07 6.16 -6.68
N LEU A 445 -3.02 6.39 -5.37
CA LEU A 445 -3.47 5.41 -4.38
C LEU A 445 -4.94 4.99 -4.58
N GLU A 446 -5.81 5.95 -4.89
CA GLU A 446 -7.25 5.71 -5.16
C GLU A 446 -7.55 4.75 -6.34
N ARG A 447 -6.56 4.48 -7.20
CA ARG A 447 -6.70 3.64 -8.40
C ARG A 447 -5.86 2.39 -8.40
N ASN A 448 -4.77 2.39 -7.63
CA ASN A 448 -3.71 1.40 -7.73
C ASN A 448 -3.52 0.61 -6.43
N SER A 449 -4.15 1.03 -5.32
CA SER A 449 -4.07 0.30 -4.04
C SER A 449 -4.91 -0.97 -4.06
N PHE A 450 -4.40 -1.99 -3.40
CA PHE A 450 -5.04 -3.28 -3.17
C PHE A 450 -5.45 -3.36 -1.70
N GLY A 451 -6.71 -3.68 -1.44
CA GLY A 451 -7.15 -4.15 -0.13
C GLY A 451 -6.81 -5.64 0.00
N PHE A 452 -6.46 -6.07 1.20
CA PHE A 452 -6.20 -7.49 1.47
C PHE A 452 -6.56 -7.83 2.90
N ASP A 453 -6.94 -9.09 3.10
CA ASP A 453 -7.21 -9.58 4.45
C ASP A 453 -5.88 -9.72 5.20
N GLY A 454 -5.77 -9.05 6.35
CA GLY A 454 -4.65 -9.21 7.26
C GLY A 454 -4.67 -10.56 8.00
N ARG A 455 -5.73 -11.35 7.81
CA ARG A 455 -5.95 -12.63 8.49
C ARG A 455 -5.78 -13.78 7.51
N ILE A 456 -4.67 -14.50 7.64
CA ILE A 456 -4.64 -15.92 7.26
C ILE A 456 -5.42 -16.64 8.37
N SER A 457 -6.76 -16.66 8.29
CA SER A 457 -7.59 -17.41 9.23
C SER A 457 -7.38 -18.91 9.02
N GLU A 458 -7.19 -19.66 10.11
CA GLU A 458 -7.08 -21.14 10.10
C GLU A 458 -8.37 -21.82 9.60
N ASP A 459 -9.51 -21.11 9.60
CA ASP A 459 -10.79 -21.60 9.08
C ASP A 459 -11.30 -20.75 7.89
N PRO A 460 -11.27 -21.28 6.65
CA PRO A 460 -11.76 -20.58 5.47
C PRO A 460 -13.29 -20.47 5.40
N LEU A 461 -14.03 -21.09 6.33
CA LEU A 461 -15.49 -20.95 6.46
C LEU A 461 -15.90 -19.70 7.26
N GLU A 462 -15.10 -19.28 8.23
CA GLU A 462 -15.34 -18.04 9.00
C GLU A 462 -15.02 -16.77 8.19
N ASP A 463 -14.14 -16.87 7.19
CA ASP A 463 -13.66 -15.77 6.34
C ASP A 463 -14.84 -15.08 5.59
N GLY A 464 -15.82 -15.86 5.11
CA GLY A 464 -17.02 -15.30 4.46
C GLY A 464 -17.92 -14.44 5.37
N ILE A 465 -17.93 -14.73 6.67
CA ILE A 465 -18.82 -14.09 7.67
C ILE A 465 -18.24 -12.76 8.14
N LYS A 466 -16.91 -12.67 8.31
CA LYS A 466 -16.22 -11.45 8.77
C LYS A 466 -16.05 -10.39 7.67
N ARG A 467 -16.10 -10.77 6.38
CA ARG A 467 -16.01 -9.85 5.21
C ARG A 467 -17.08 -8.74 5.20
N HIS A 468 -18.27 -8.99 5.74
CA HIS A 468 -19.36 -8.00 5.72
C HIS A 468 -19.31 -7.00 6.89
N GLU A 469 -18.61 -7.32 7.99
CA GLU A 469 -18.49 -6.44 9.16
C GLU A 469 -17.14 -5.68 9.20
N ALA A 470 -16.11 -6.14 8.47
CA ALA A 470 -14.73 -5.62 8.56
C ALA A 470 -14.29 -4.65 7.45
N ALA A 471 -15.13 -4.39 6.44
CA ALA A 471 -14.75 -3.67 5.21
C ALA A 471 -14.21 -2.24 5.43
N GLU A 472 -14.48 -1.62 6.58
CA GLU A 472 -14.02 -0.25 6.87
C GLU A 472 -12.56 -0.17 7.40
N ASN A 473 -11.93 -1.31 7.74
CA ASN A 473 -10.61 -1.36 8.41
C ASN A 473 -9.62 -2.40 7.82
N GLU A 474 -9.83 -2.82 6.57
CA GLU A 474 -8.91 -3.76 5.90
C GLU A 474 -7.54 -3.12 5.61
N PRO A 475 -6.43 -3.84 5.82
CA PRO A 475 -5.11 -3.39 5.37
C PRO A 475 -5.10 -3.01 3.89
N SER A 476 -4.35 -1.97 3.56
CA SER A 476 -4.23 -1.46 2.20
C SER A 476 -2.77 -1.28 1.82
N GLY A 477 -2.44 -1.61 0.58
CA GLY A 477 -1.07 -1.45 0.09
C GLY A 477 -1.01 -1.25 -1.41
N ILE A 478 0.09 -0.66 -1.88
CA ILE A 478 0.34 -0.40 -3.29
C ILE A 478 1.57 -1.18 -3.77
N ARG A 479 1.52 -1.69 -5.00
CA ARG A 479 2.54 -2.53 -5.61
C ARG A 479 2.79 -2.07 -7.04
N ILE A 480 3.99 -1.58 -7.31
CA ILE A 480 4.28 -0.82 -8.54
C ILE A 480 4.00 -1.65 -9.79
N THR A 481 4.40 -2.92 -9.82
CA THR A 481 4.30 -3.77 -11.01
C THR A 481 2.90 -4.35 -11.15
N ALA A 482 2.32 -4.84 -10.06
CA ALA A 482 0.98 -5.38 -10.00
C ALA A 482 -0.11 -4.39 -10.41
N SER A 483 0.08 -3.09 -10.13
CA SER A 483 -0.85 -2.04 -10.54
C SER A 483 -0.99 -1.86 -12.06
N TYR A 484 -0.14 -2.51 -12.88
CA TYR A 484 -0.30 -2.54 -14.34
C TYR A 484 -1.20 -3.67 -14.85
N MET A 485 -1.59 -4.63 -14.00
CA MET A 485 -2.53 -5.67 -14.44
C MET A 485 -3.90 -5.06 -14.68
N ASN A 486 -4.49 -5.28 -15.85
CA ASN A 486 -5.81 -4.79 -16.18
C ASN A 486 -6.91 -5.74 -15.72
N HIS A 487 -8.14 -5.23 -15.68
CA HIS A 487 -9.30 -6.01 -15.26
C HIS A 487 -9.79 -6.98 -16.35
N ALA A 488 -10.10 -8.20 -15.94
CA ALA A 488 -11.10 -9.04 -16.59
C ALA A 488 -11.84 -9.86 -15.52
N CYS A 489 -13.17 -10.01 -15.65
CA CYS A 489 -13.96 -10.76 -14.67
C CYS A 489 -13.55 -12.23 -14.62
N ASP A 490 -13.13 -12.80 -15.76
CA ASP A 490 -12.51 -14.12 -15.89
C ASP A 490 -10.99 -13.99 -16.14
N GLY A 491 -10.30 -13.15 -15.37
CA GLY A 491 -8.86 -12.93 -15.49
C GLY A 491 -8.03 -14.22 -15.62
N ASN A 492 -6.92 -14.13 -16.37
CA ASN A 492 -6.01 -15.25 -16.59
C ASN A 492 -4.96 -15.44 -15.48
N ALA A 493 -5.00 -14.59 -14.45
CA ALA A 493 -4.20 -14.70 -13.25
C ALA A 493 -5.04 -14.55 -11.97
N ALA A 494 -4.58 -15.21 -10.92
CA ALA A 494 -5.04 -15.07 -9.54
C ALA A 494 -3.97 -14.37 -8.71
N HIS A 495 -4.37 -13.71 -7.64
CA HIS A 495 -3.42 -13.18 -6.67
C HIS A 495 -3.78 -13.60 -5.25
N ALA A 496 -2.75 -13.66 -4.41
CA ALA A 496 -2.83 -13.90 -2.98
C ALA A 496 -1.84 -13.00 -2.25
N PHE A 497 -2.03 -12.82 -0.96
CA PHE A 497 -1.14 -12.03 -0.10
C PHE A 497 -0.57 -12.89 1.02
N LEU A 498 0.74 -12.78 1.25
CA LEU A 498 1.43 -13.31 2.43
C LEU A 498 2.15 -12.13 3.09
N GLY A 499 1.57 -11.57 4.15
CA GLY A 499 2.00 -10.27 4.69
C GLY A 499 2.00 -9.19 3.60
N ASP A 500 3.13 -8.50 3.46
CA ASP A 500 3.34 -7.45 2.46
C ASP A 500 3.71 -7.96 1.05
N MET A 501 3.81 -9.28 0.86
CA MET A 501 4.11 -9.90 -0.43
C MET A 501 2.83 -10.26 -1.19
N MET A 502 2.74 -9.89 -2.47
CA MET A 502 1.69 -10.34 -3.38
C MET A 502 2.23 -11.42 -4.31
N LEU A 503 1.58 -12.56 -4.31
CA LEU A 503 1.88 -13.66 -5.21
C LEU A 503 0.85 -13.61 -6.33
N VAL A 504 1.31 -13.68 -7.59
CA VAL A 504 0.43 -13.76 -8.75
C VAL A 504 0.72 -15.05 -9.50
N ARG A 505 -0.31 -15.86 -9.70
CA ARG A 505 -0.23 -17.16 -10.37
C ARG A 505 -1.17 -17.22 -11.56
N ALA A 506 -0.76 -17.93 -12.60
CA ALA A 506 -1.60 -18.12 -13.77
C ALA A 506 -2.82 -19.00 -13.41
N SER A 507 -4.03 -18.55 -13.71
CA SER A 507 -5.25 -19.36 -13.59
C SER A 507 -5.56 -20.10 -14.90
N LYS A 508 -4.96 -19.63 -16.00
CA LYS A 508 -5.11 -20.13 -17.37
C LYS A 508 -3.73 -20.27 -18.02
N HIS A 509 -3.67 -20.88 -19.19
CA HIS A 509 -2.48 -20.75 -20.02
C HIS A 509 -2.32 -19.28 -20.45
N ILE A 510 -1.12 -18.73 -20.28
CA ILE A 510 -0.75 -17.37 -20.72
C ILE A 510 0.43 -17.51 -21.66
N ALA A 511 0.26 -17.14 -22.94
CA ALA A 511 1.35 -17.16 -23.90
C ALA A 511 2.31 -15.99 -23.69
N ASN A 512 3.56 -16.13 -24.13
CA ASN A 512 4.49 -15.01 -24.24
C ASN A 512 3.88 -13.85 -25.06
N GLY A 513 3.98 -12.64 -24.53
CA GLY A 513 3.39 -11.43 -25.08
C GLY A 513 1.90 -11.26 -24.81
N GLN A 514 1.25 -12.22 -24.12
CA GLN A 514 -0.14 -12.08 -23.71
C GLN A 514 -0.24 -11.21 -22.45
N GLU A 515 -1.28 -10.37 -22.40
CA GLU A 515 -1.55 -9.54 -21.24
C GLU A 515 -2.01 -10.38 -20.04
N ILE A 516 -1.55 -9.99 -18.87
CA ILE A 516 -1.90 -10.56 -17.56
C ILE A 516 -3.06 -9.75 -16.98
N LEU A 517 -4.16 -10.44 -16.72
CA LEU A 517 -5.44 -9.86 -16.32
C LEU A 517 -5.92 -10.49 -15.02
N ILE A 518 -6.40 -9.65 -14.12
CA ILE A 518 -6.97 -10.06 -12.83
C ILE A 518 -8.38 -9.47 -12.67
N PRO A 519 -9.26 -10.11 -11.89
CA PRO A 519 -10.48 -9.43 -11.44
C PRO A 519 -10.11 -8.38 -10.37
N TYR A 520 -10.32 -7.09 -10.66
CA TYR A 520 -10.23 -6.02 -9.64
C TYR A 520 -11.24 -6.18 -8.51
N LEU A 521 -12.39 -6.76 -8.84
CA LEU A 521 -13.48 -7.06 -7.93
C LEU A 521 -13.89 -8.50 -8.18
N ALA A 522 -14.18 -9.24 -7.10
CA ALA A 522 -14.81 -10.54 -7.25
C ALA A 522 -16.15 -10.36 -8.01
N PRO A 523 -16.39 -11.11 -9.11
CA PRO A 523 -17.64 -11.00 -9.85
C PRO A 523 -18.83 -11.29 -8.93
N ASP A 524 -19.74 -10.33 -8.79
CA ASP A 524 -21.00 -10.51 -8.05
C ASP A 524 -21.93 -11.44 -8.86
N MET A 525 -22.83 -12.14 -8.16
CA MET A 525 -23.87 -12.95 -8.80
C MET A 525 -24.75 -12.14 -9.77
N ASP A 526 -24.93 -10.85 -9.50
CA ASP A 526 -25.57 -9.87 -10.38
C ASP A 526 -24.50 -9.09 -11.16
N HIS A 527 -24.45 -9.32 -12.47
CA HIS A 527 -23.51 -8.64 -13.36
C HIS A 527 -23.62 -7.12 -13.30
N ALA A 528 -24.82 -6.55 -13.11
CA ALA A 528 -24.99 -5.10 -13.02
C ALA A 528 -24.29 -4.50 -11.79
N VAL A 529 -24.25 -5.26 -10.69
CA VAL A 529 -23.56 -4.86 -9.45
C VAL A 529 -22.03 -4.89 -9.64
N THR A 530 -21.51 -5.78 -10.48
CA THR A 530 -20.07 -5.78 -10.83
C THR A 530 -19.70 -4.59 -11.73
N MET A 531 -20.56 -4.26 -12.69
CA MET A 531 -20.25 -3.21 -13.69
C MET A 531 -20.31 -1.79 -13.13
N ALA A 532 -21.20 -1.51 -12.16
CA ALA A 532 -21.36 -0.16 -11.63
C ALA A 532 -20.08 0.39 -10.96
N PRO A 533 -19.39 -0.33 -10.06
CA PRO A 533 -18.11 0.10 -9.50
C PRO A 533 -17.00 0.23 -10.55
N LEU A 534 -16.92 -0.65 -11.55
CA LEU A 534 -15.91 -0.53 -12.62
C LEU A 534 -16.03 0.79 -13.37
N GLN A 535 -17.26 1.18 -13.71
CA GLN A 535 -17.54 2.45 -14.36
C GLN A 535 -17.34 3.65 -13.42
N GLN A 536 -17.75 3.55 -12.15
CA GLN A 536 -17.65 4.65 -11.18
C GLN A 536 -16.21 4.91 -10.73
N GLN A 537 -15.43 3.84 -10.50
CA GLN A 537 -14.10 3.94 -9.89
C GLN A 537 -12.98 4.04 -10.92
N TRP A 538 -13.06 3.29 -12.03
CA TRP A 538 -12.00 3.23 -13.05
C TRP A 538 -12.44 3.79 -14.42
N GLY A 539 -13.74 3.99 -14.65
CA GLY A 539 -14.23 4.69 -15.85
C GLY A 539 -14.24 3.86 -17.13
N PHE A 540 -14.24 2.52 -17.05
CA PHE A 540 -14.25 1.64 -18.22
C PHE A 540 -15.40 0.61 -18.19
N THR A 541 -15.71 0.06 -19.37
CA THR A 541 -16.61 -1.08 -19.54
C THR A 541 -15.80 -2.34 -19.86
N CYS A 542 -16.03 -3.42 -19.13
CA CYS A 542 -15.36 -4.70 -19.32
C CYS A 542 -15.96 -5.45 -20.53
N HIS A 543 -15.10 -6.04 -21.36
CA HIS A 543 -15.48 -6.81 -22.56
C HIS A 543 -15.01 -8.27 -22.51
N CYS A 544 -14.75 -8.78 -21.30
CA CYS A 544 -14.33 -10.17 -21.09
C CYS A 544 -15.43 -11.17 -21.51
N ALA A 545 -15.13 -12.47 -21.48
CA ALA A 545 -16.06 -13.50 -21.95
C ALA A 545 -17.42 -13.47 -21.20
N ILE A 546 -17.38 -13.21 -19.89
CA ILE A 546 -18.59 -13.06 -19.05
C ILE A 546 -19.39 -11.84 -19.49
N CYS A 547 -18.77 -10.66 -19.55
CA CYS A 547 -19.47 -9.41 -19.90
C CYS A 547 -20.02 -9.43 -21.34
N ALA A 548 -19.29 -10.05 -22.27
CA ALA A 548 -19.73 -10.24 -23.64
C ALA A 548 -20.94 -11.19 -23.74
N ALA A 549 -20.99 -12.25 -22.93
CA ALA A 549 -22.12 -13.16 -22.85
C ALA A 549 -23.36 -12.47 -22.26
N GLU A 550 -23.20 -11.77 -21.14
CA GLU A 550 -24.26 -10.99 -20.48
C GLU A 550 -24.86 -9.92 -21.40
N THR A 551 -24.02 -9.26 -22.20
CA THR A 551 -24.48 -8.22 -23.15
C THR A 551 -25.31 -8.80 -24.30
N LYS A 552 -25.05 -10.06 -24.70
CA LYS A 552 -25.82 -10.73 -25.75
C LYS A 552 -27.22 -11.16 -25.29
N GLU A 553 -27.46 -11.26 -23.98
CA GLU A 553 -28.76 -11.68 -23.45
C GLU A 553 -29.81 -10.57 -23.47
N PRO A 554 -31.08 -10.91 -23.75
CA PRO A 554 -32.19 -9.96 -23.64
C PRO A 554 -32.28 -9.36 -22.24
N LEU A 555 -32.61 -8.06 -22.18
CA LEU A 555 -32.77 -7.34 -20.91
C LEU A 555 -33.77 -8.04 -19.97
N THR A 556 -34.87 -8.56 -20.53
CA THR A 556 -35.91 -9.26 -19.77
C THR A 556 -35.41 -10.52 -19.06
N GLN A 557 -34.45 -11.25 -19.65
CA GLN A 557 -33.84 -12.43 -19.03
C GLN A 557 -32.91 -12.03 -17.89
N ARG A 558 -32.13 -10.95 -18.09
CA ARG A 558 -31.27 -10.39 -17.04
C ARG A 558 -32.07 -9.84 -15.87
N GLU A 559 -33.17 -9.13 -16.12
CA GLU A 559 -34.09 -8.64 -15.07
C GLU A 559 -34.72 -9.80 -14.28
N LYS A 560 -35.13 -10.87 -14.98
CA LYS A 560 -35.63 -12.09 -14.32
C LYS A 560 -34.55 -12.71 -13.41
N ARG A 561 -33.30 -12.76 -13.87
CA ARG A 561 -32.16 -13.23 -13.06
C ARG A 561 -31.96 -12.36 -11.83
N SER A 562 -31.87 -11.04 -11.97
CA SER A 562 -31.72 -10.11 -10.83
C SER A 562 -32.85 -10.24 -9.80
N ALA A 563 -34.09 -10.46 -10.23
CA ALA A 563 -35.21 -10.69 -9.31
C ALA A 563 -35.04 -11.99 -8.49
N LEU A 564 -34.59 -13.08 -9.12
CA LEU A 564 -34.29 -14.34 -8.43
C LEU A 564 -33.07 -14.22 -7.51
N LEU A 565 -32.08 -13.42 -7.90
CA LEU A 565 -30.87 -13.17 -7.12
C LEU A 565 -31.16 -12.44 -5.82
N LYS A 566 -32.12 -11.51 -5.78
CA LYS A 566 -32.54 -10.87 -4.54
C LYS A 566 -33.00 -11.91 -3.50
N LYS A 567 -33.91 -12.81 -3.91
CA LYS A 567 -34.38 -13.91 -3.07
C LYS A 567 -33.25 -14.87 -2.69
N THR A 568 -32.32 -15.11 -3.60
CA THR A 568 -31.15 -15.98 -3.36
C THR A 568 -30.23 -15.38 -2.28
N LYS A 569 -29.88 -14.10 -2.39
CA LYS A 569 -29.04 -13.39 -1.41
C LYS A 569 -29.70 -13.40 -0.02
N GLU A 570 -31.00 -13.14 0.05
CA GLU A 570 -31.78 -13.23 1.30
C GLU A 570 -31.73 -14.65 1.90
N MET A 571 -31.88 -15.69 1.08
CA MET A 571 -31.82 -17.08 1.57
C MET A 571 -30.42 -17.51 2.01
N LEU A 572 -29.36 -17.13 1.29
CA LEU A 572 -27.98 -17.41 1.67
C LEU A 572 -27.63 -16.76 3.01
N ALA A 573 -28.13 -15.55 3.29
CA ALA A 573 -27.92 -14.87 4.56
C ALA A 573 -28.73 -15.47 5.73
N GLN A 574 -29.87 -16.11 5.46
CA GLN A 574 -30.72 -16.71 6.50
C GLN A 574 -30.32 -18.14 6.87
N HIS A 575 -29.60 -18.82 5.98
CA HIS A 575 -29.30 -20.24 6.09
C HIS A 575 -27.82 -20.47 5.82
N GLU A 576 -26.98 -20.14 6.81
CA GLU A 576 -25.57 -20.49 6.77
C GLU A 576 -25.40 -22.01 6.72
N SER A 577 -24.40 -22.46 5.96
CA SER A 577 -24.13 -23.89 5.79
C SER A 577 -23.40 -24.44 7.01
N ASP A 578 -24.06 -25.32 7.77
CA ASP A 578 -23.44 -26.11 8.83
C ASP A 578 -22.91 -27.43 8.25
N LEU A 579 -21.67 -27.79 8.59
CA LEU A 579 -21.03 -29.05 8.18
C LEU A 579 -21.31 -30.21 9.14
N ILE A 580 -21.81 -29.91 10.33
CA ILE A 580 -22.00 -30.84 11.44
C ILE A 580 -23.45 -31.32 11.48
N ASP A 581 -24.42 -30.40 11.42
CA ASP A 581 -25.84 -30.72 11.52
C ASP A 581 -26.47 -31.09 10.17
N LEU A 582 -27.49 -31.95 10.21
CA LEU A 582 -28.29 -32.28 9.03
C LEU A 582 -29.09 -31.05 8.58
N PRO A 583 -29.01 -30.65 7.29
CA PRO A 583 -29.77 -29.51 6.82
C PRO A 583 -31.27 -29.82 6.78
N ASP A 584 -32.10 -28.80 6.99
CA ASP A 584 -33.55 -28.92 6.78
C ASP A 584 -33.83 -29.25 5.31
N ALA A 585 -34.43 -30.43 5.08
CA ALA A 585 -34.73 -30.93 3.74
C ALA A 585 -35.63 -29.98 2.92
N LEU A 586 -36.52 -29.22 3.58
CA LEU A 586 -37.35 -28.22 2.92
C LEU A 586 -36.53 -27.01 2.47
N VAL A 587 -35.53 -26.62 3.24
CA VAL A 587 -34.57 -25.55 2.88
C VAL A 587 -33.72 -26.00 1.70
N VAL A 588 -33.19 -27.23 1.73
CA VAL A 588 -32.44 -27.81 0.60
C VAL A 588 -33.28 -27.81 -0.68
N ALA A 589 -34.53 -28.30 -0.63
CA ALA A 589 -35.41 -28.33 -1.79
C ALA A 589 -35.69 -26.93 -2.36
N LYS A 590 -35.78 -25.90 -1.51
CA LYS A 590 -35.91 -24.50 -1.96
C LYS A 590 -34.65 -24.01 -2.67
N PHE A 591 -33.45 -24.34 -2.17
CA PHE A 591 -32.19 -24.01 -2.84
C PHE A 591 -32.04 -24.74 -4.19
N GLU A 592 -32.39 -26.02 -4.28
CA GLU A 592 -32.42 -26.76 -5.56
C GLU A 592 -33.40 -26.14 -6.56
N GLY A 593 -34.57 -25.72 -6.08
CA GLY A 593 -35.57 -25.01 -6.88
C GLY A 593 -35.05 -23.66 -7.39
N LEU A 594 -34.36 -22.88 -6.55
CA LEU A 594 -33.74 -21.61 -6.95
C LEU A 594 -32.60 -21.82 -7.94
N TYR A 595 -31.72 -22.80 -7.70
CA TYR A 595 -30.63 -23.16 -8.60
C TYR A 595 -31.19 -23.49 -10.00
N SER A 596 -32.25 -24.30 -10.06
CA SER A 596 -32.91 -24.67 -11.32
C SER A 596 -33.52 -23.46 -12.03
N GLN A 597 -34.27 -22.62 -11.31
CA GLN A 597 -34.89 -21.41 -11.87
C GLN A 597 -33.85 -20.40 -12.38
N LEU A 598 -32.73 -20.23 -11.67
CA LEU A 598 -31.63 -19.38 -12.11
C LEU A 598 -30.93 -19.97 -13.34
N LYS A 599 -30.73 -21.29 -13.38
CA LYS A 599 -30.09 -21.96 -14.50
C LYS A 599 -30.87 -21.76 -15.79
N GLU A 600 -32.20 -21.76 -15.72
CA GLU A 600 -33.10 -21.46 -16.85
C GLU A 600 -33.00 -20.01 -17.34
N THR A 601 -32.46 -19.08 -16.53
CA THR A 601 -32.26 -17.70 -16.98
C THR A 601 -31.04 -17.53 -17.89
N TYR A 602 -30.11 -18.49 -17.90
CA TYR A 602 -28.92 -18.43 -18.76
C TYR A 602 -29.18 -19.11 -20.10
N ASP A 603 -28.94 -18.42 -21.21
CA ASP A 603 -28.99 -19.05 -22.53
C ASP A 603 -27.92 -20.15 -22.65
N CYS A 604 -28.36 -21.38 -22.95
CA CYS A 604 -27.50 -22.56 -22.95
C CYS A 604 -26.45 -22.59 -24.06
N LYS A 605 -26.61 -21.78 -25.12
CA LYS A 605 -25.62 -21.65 -26.20
C LYS A 605 -24.62 -20.55 -25.89
N ILE A 606 -25.09 -19.42 -25.38
CA ILE A 606 -24.23 -18.28 -25.02
C ILE A 606 -23.33 -18.65 -23.83
N PHE A 607 -23.89 -19.31 -22.81
CA PHE A 607 -23.19 -19.72 -21.58
C PHE A 607 -22.75 -21.19 -21.58
N ALA A 608 -22.51 -21.78 -22.76
CA ALA A 608 -22.09 -23.18 -22.86
C ALA A 608 -20.73 -23.43 -22.18
N THR A 609 -19.80 -22.48 -22.32
CA THR A 609 -18.43 -22.53 -21.80
C THR A 609 -18.07 -21.33 -20.94
N VAL A 610 -18.95 -20.33 -20.85
CA VAL A 610 -18.73 -19.10 -20.09
C VAL A 610 -19.26 -19.27 -18.66
N PRO A 611 -18.58 -18.72 -17.65
CA PRO A 611 -19.07 -18.80 -16.27
C PRO A 611 -20.49 -18.25 -16.08
N ARG A 612 -21.25 -18.94 -15.22
CA ARG A 612 -22.60 -18.60 -14.77
C ARG A 612 -22.54 -18.26 -13.29
N VAL A 613 -22.02 -17.05 -13.00
CA VAL A 613 -21.59 -16.61 -11.66
C VAL A 613 -22.63 -16.88 -10.56
N ALA A 614 -23.92 -16.59 -10.85
CA ALA A 614 -25.02 -16.80 -9.91
C ALA A 614 -25.18 -18.24 -9.40
N LEU A 615 -24.85 -19.22 -10.25
CA LEU A 615 -25.05 -20.64 -9.92
C LEU A 615 -23.94 -21.16 -9.00
N VAL A 616 -22.75 -20.57 -9.07
CA VAL A 616 -21.56 -21.01 -8.33
C VAL A 616 -21.81 -21.00 -6.82
N GLN A 617 -22.34 -19.90 -6.27
CA GLN A 617 -22.54 -19.76 -4.83
C GLN A 617 -23.62 -20.71 -4.30
N ILE A 618 -24.72 -20.87 -5.02
CA ILE A 618 -25.81 -21.78 -4.62
C ILE A 618 -25.34 -23.23 -4.73
N GLY A 619 -24.66 -23.59 -5.82
CA GLY A 619 -24.14 -24.95 -5.99
C GLY A 619 -23.09 -25.29 -4.95
N LYS A 620 -22.22 -24.33 -4.57
CA LYS A 620 -21.29 -24.47 -3.44
C LYS A 620 -22.06 -24.76 -2.14
N TRP A 621 -23.05 -23.93 -1.81
CA TRP A 621 -23.88 -24.11 -0.63
C TRP A 621 -24.55 -25.48 -0.61
N LEU A 622 -25.13 -25.91 -1.74
CA LEU A 622 -25.77 -27.21 -1.89
C LEU A 622 -24.80 -28.37 -1.65
N CYS A 623 -23.61 -28.32 -2.25
CA CYS A 623 -22.58 -29.35 -2.03
C CYS A 623 -22.16 -29.42 -0.56
N GLN A 624 -22.00 -28.25 0.08
CA GLN A 624 -21.54 -28.14 1.44
C GLN A 624 -22.59 -28.66 2.44
N SER A 625 -23.80 -28.10 2.40
CA SER A 625 -24.89 -28.47 3.32
C SER A 625 -25.34 -29.91 3.12
N CYS A 626 -25.32 -30.40 1.88
CA CYS A 626 -25.78 -31.76 1.57
C CYS A 626 -24.65 -32.78 1.54
N LEU A 627 -23.42 -32.41 1.95
CA LEU A 627 -22.24 -33.27 1.88
C LEU A 627 -22.52 -34.64 2.50
N ASN A 628 -23.11 -34.70 3.70
CA ASN A 628 -23.39 -35.96 4.41
C ASN A 628 -24.80 -36.52 4.16
N TYR A 629 -25.63 -35.82 3.40
CA TYR A 629 -27.04 -36.16 3.16
C TYR A 629 -27.28 -36.77 1.78
N TRP A 630 -26.63 -36.26 0.74
CA TRP A 630 -26.79 -36.76 -0.62
C TRP A 630 -26.02 -38.06 -0.86
N ASN A 631 -26.54 -38.88 -1.77
CA ASN A 631 -25.76 -39.99 -2.30
C ASN A 631 -24.55 -39.45 -3.10
N PRO A 632 -23.47 -40.24 -3.22
CA PRO A 632 -22.24 -39.78 -3.87
C PRO A 632 -22.42 -39.30 -5.32
N ASP A 633 -23.32 -39.92 -6.09
CA ASP A 633 -23.57 -39.56 -7.50
C ASP A 633 -24.15 -38.16 -7.64
N LYS A 634 -25.17 -37.84 -6.83
CA LYS A 634 -25.79 -36.52 -6.81
C LYS A 634 -24.79 -35.44 -6.36
N LEU A 635 -23.97 -35.74 -5.35
CA LEU A 635 -22.93 -34.82 -4.90
C LEU A 635 -21.87 -34.58 -5.99
N ALA A 636 -21.42 -35.65 -6.67
CA ALA A 636 -20.48 -35.53 -7.78
C ALA A 636 -21.05 -34.69 -8.93
N GLU A 637 -22.32 -34.91 -9.29
CA GLU A 637 -23.00 -34.15 -10.33
C GLU A 637 -23.06 -32.65 -10.00
N MET A 638 -23.47 -32.30 -8.77
CA MET A 638 -23.55 -30.90 -8.35
C MET A 638 -22.15 -30.27 -8.24
N ALA A 639 -21.16 -30.97 -7.67
CA ALA A 639 -19.81 -30.44 -7.50
C ALA A 639 -19.10 -30.20 -8.85
N VAL A 640 -19.22 -31.14 -9.79
CA VAL A 640 -18.77 -30.94 -11.18
C VAL A 640 -19.58 -29.84 -11.88
N GLY A 641 -20.88 -29.73 -11.56
CA GLY A 641 -21.75 -28.64 -11.98
C GLY A 641 -21.21 -27.27 -11.56
N VAL A 642 -20.80 -27.12 -10.30
CA VAL A 642 -20.19 -25.89 -9.77
C VAL A 642 -18.92 -25.52 -10.52
N LEU A 643 -18.04 -26.50 -10.81
CA LEU A 643 -16.83 -26.25 -11.61
C LEU A 643 -17.19 -25.76 -13.02
N ARG A 644 -18.20 -26.36 -13.67
CA ARG A 644 -18.70 -25.91 -14.98
C ARG A 644 -19.37 -24.54 -14.91
N ASP A 645 -20.07 -24.23 -13.82
CA ASP A 645 -20.65 -22.92 -13.58
C ASP A 645 -19.56 -21.86 -13.35
N ALA A 646 -18.41 -22.24 -12.79
CA ALA A 646 -17.21 -21.42 -12.73
C ALA A 646 -16.42 -21.37 -14.06
N GLY A 647 -16.94 -21.96 -15.14
CA GLY A 647 -16.35 -21.92 -16.49
C GLY A 647 -15.23 -22.92 -16.75
N TYR A 648 -15.00 -23.90 -15.86
CA TYR A 648 -14.07 -24.99 -16.14
C TYR A 648 -14.74 -26.03 -17.06
N GLY A 649 -14.10 -26.35 -18.17
CA GLY A 649 -14.55 -27.44 -19.03
C GLY A 649 -14.15 -28.79 -18.44
N ILE A 650 -15.00 -29.35 -17.58
CA ILE A 650 -14.77 -30.65 -16.93
C ILE A 650 -15.30 -31.79 -17.78
N THR A 651 -14.39 -32.62 -18.28
CA THR A 651 -14.69 -33.85 -19.03
C THR A 651 -13.99 -35.03 -18.38
N ILE A 652 -14.71 -36.14 -18.19
CA ILE A 652 -14.16 -37.39 -17.66
C ILE A 652 -14.29 -38.46 -18.74
N VAL A 653 -13.17 -38.93 -19.27
CA VAL A 653 -13.13 -39.99 -20.30
C VAL A 653 -12.27 -41.12 -19.78
N GLY A 654 -12.83 -42.33 -19.67
CA GLY A 654 -12.08 -43.50 -19.23
C GLY A 654 -11.35 -43.31 -17.89
N ARG A 655 -12.03 -42.67 -16.90
CA ARG A 655 -11.49 -42.32 -15.57
C ARG A 655 -10.37 -41.26 -15.55
N GLN A 656 -10.09 -40.61 -16.67
CA GLN A 656 -9.19 -39.47 -16.73
C GLN A 656 -9.96 -38.15 -16.72
N LEU A 657 -9.57 -37.24 -15.84
CA LEU A 657 -10.08 -35.88 -15.73
C LEU A 657 -9.33 -34.98 -16.72
N HIS A 658 -10.07 -34.37 -17.63
CA HIS A 658 -9.60 -33.29 -18.48
C HIS A 658 -10.25 -31.99 -18.04
N VAL A 659 -9.43 -30.96 -17.83
CA VAL A 659 -9.84 -29.63 -17.39
C VAL A 659 -9.46 -28.60 -18.44
N ASP A 660 -10.45 -27.93 -19.00
CA ASP A 660 -10.26 -26.74 -19.83
C ASP A 660 -10.38 -25.47 -18.98
N HIS A 661 -9.34 -24.64 -19.02
CA HIS A 661 -9.22 -23.40 -18.25
C HIS A 661 -9.60 -22.15 -19.06
N THR A 662 -9.99 -22.26 -20.33
CA THR A 662 -10.09 -21.14 -21.28
C THR A 662 -10.92 -19.95 -20.75
N HIS A 663 -12.08 -20.22 -20.15
CA HIS A 663 -12.99 -19.20 -19.65
C HIS A 663 -13.21 -19.26 -18.13
N CYS A 664 -12.39 -20.03 -17.41
CA CYS A 664 -12.63 -20.27 -16.00
C CYS A 664 -12.44 -19.01 -15.15
N MET A 665 -13.23 -18.86 -14.09
CA MET A 665 -12.93 -17.98 -12.97
C MET A 665 -12.26 -18.77 -11.86
N ILE A 666 -11.19 -18.23 -11.31
CA ILE A 666 -10.57 -18.79 -10.11
C ILE A 666 -11.14 -18.09 -8.87
N GLY A 667 -11.47 -18.88 -7.85
CA GLY A 667 -12.09 -18.39 -6.62
C GLY A 667 -12.66 -19.53 -5.79
N ASP A 668 -13.26 -19.20 -4.65
CA ASP A 668 -13.75 -20.19 -3.67
C ASP A 668 -14.68 -21.24 -4.30
N GLY A 669 -15.57 -20.84 -5.22
CA GLY A 669 -16.45 -21.78 -5.92
C GLY A 669 -15.71 -22.92 -6.63
N ALA A 670 -14.60 -22.60 -7.31
CA ALA A 670 -13.80 -23.60 -8.03
C ALA A 670 -13.00 -24.50 -7.05
N VAL A 671 -12.44 -23.87 -6.01
CA VAL A 671 -11.70 -24.57 -4.95
C VAL A 671 -12.61 -25.58 -4.25
N TYR A 672 -13.75 -25.13 -3.72
CA TYR A 672 -14.69 -26.01 -3.02
C TYR A 672 -15.37 -27.00 -3.96
N GLY A 673 -15.73 -26.60 -5.18
CA GLY A 673 -16.29 -27.52 -6.18
C GLY A 673 -15.37 -28.71 -6.45
N SER A 674 -14.05 -28.48 -6.57
CA SER A 674 -13.07 -29.55 -6.76
C SER A 674 -12.86 -30.40 -5.50
N ILE A 675 -12.88 -29.82 -4.30
CA ILE A 675 -12.85 -30.56 -3.02
C ILE A 675 -14.08 -31.48 -2.89
N PHE A 676 -15.28 -30.97 -3.15
CA PHE A 676 -16.51 -31.76 -3.06
C PHE A 676 -16.58 -32.86 -4.13
N ALA A 677 -16.10 -32.58 -5.34
CA ALA A 677 -15.98 -33.60 -6.39
C ALA A 677 -15.05 -34.73 -5.96
N ARG A 678 -13.87 -34.41 -5.40
CA ARG A 678 -12.96 -35.40 -4.81
C ARG A 678 -13.67 -36.26 -3.76
N LEU A 679 -14.34 -35.64 -2.79
CA LEU A 679 -15.03 -36.38 -1.71
C LEU A 679 -16.13 -37.28 -2.27
N ALA A 680 -16.87 -36.83 -3.27
CA ALA A 680 -17.92 -37.61 -3.92
C ALA A 680 -17.35 -38.84 -4.64
N TYR A 681 -16.33 -38.67 -5.47
CA TYR A 681 -15.70 -39.79 -6.19
C TYR A 681 -14.99 -40.78 -5.25
N LEU A 682 -14.42 -40.30 -4.14
CA LEU A 682 -13.87 -41.18 -3.12
C LEU A 682 -14.95 -42.08 -2.50
N ARG A 683 -16.14 -41.51 -2.21
CA ARG A 683 -17.29 -42.27 -1.69
C ARG A 683 -17.92 -43.22 -2.70
N GLN A 684 -17.73 -43.00 -4.00
CA GLN A 684 -18.09 -43.95 -5.07
C GLN A 684 -17.08 -45.10 -5.21
N GLY A 685 -15.90 -45.00 -4.60
CA GLY A 685 -14.80 -45.95 -4.79
C GLY A 685 -13.92 -45.65 -6.02
N GLU A 686 -14.10 -44.51 -6.68
CA GLU A 686 -13.32 -44.07 -7.85
C GLU A 686 -12.04 -43.32 -7.40
N VAL A 687 -11.12 -44.05 -6.76
CA VAL A 687 -9.93 -43.50 -6.09
C VAL A 687 -9.01 -42.72 -7.03
N GLU A 688 -8.77 -43.22 -8.25
CA GLU A 688 -7.91 -42.56 -9.25
C GLU A 688 -8.46 -41.19 -9.67
N LEU A 689 -9.79 -41.09 -9.79
CA LEU A 689 -10.45 -39.85 -10.16
C LEU A 689 -10.48 -38.86 -8.98
N ALA A 690 -10.67 -39.36 -7.75
CA ALA A 690 -10.59 -38.56 -6.54
C ALA A 690 -9.19 -37.92 -6.37
N GLU A 691 -8.10 -38.64 -6.67
CA GLU A 691 -6.74 -38.07 -6.59
C GLU A 691 -6.51 -36.98 -7.65
N GLN A 692 -7.07 -37.12 -8.86
CA GLN A 692 -7.00 -36.07 -9.88
C GLN A 692 -7.73 -34.79 -9.46
N PHE A 693 -8.91 -34.90 -8.83
CA PHE A 693 -9.60 -33.75 -8.24
C PHE A 693 -8.88 -33.18 -7.01
N LYS A 694 -8.16 -34.00 -6.25
CA LYS A 694 -7.26 -33.53 -5.18
C LYS A 694 -6.14 -32.66 -5.74
N MET A 695 -5.47 -33.10 -6.80
CA MET A 695 -4.44 -32.29 -7.46
C MET A 695 -5.00 -30.95 -7.95
N LEU A 696 -6.19 -30.95 -8.57
CA LEU A 696 -6.88 -29.72 -9.00
C LEU A 696 -7.20 -28.81 -7.81
N SER A 697 -7.83 -29.33 -6.76
CA SER A 697 -8.19 -28.53 -5.57
C SER A 697 -6.96 -27.94 -4.86
N THR A 698 -5.88 -28.70 -4.71
CA THR A 698 -4.61 -28.21 -4.16
C THR A 698 -4.03 -27.08 -5.00
N GLN A 699 -3.99 -27.22 -6.33
CA GLN A 699 -3.49 -26.18 -7.22
C GLN A 699 -4.35 -24.90 -7.15
N LEU A 700 -5.68 -25.05 -7.18
CA LEU A 700 -6.60 -23.92 -7.11
C LEU A 700 -6.50 -23.20 -5.77
N TYR A 701 -6.46 -23.95 -4.66
CA TYR A 701 -6.34 -23.38 -3.31
C TYR A 701 -5.04 -22.59 -3.16
N PHE A 702 -3.92 -23.20 -3.56
CA PHE A 702 -2.63 -22.53 -3.50
C PHE A 702 -2.57 -21.27 -4.38
N SER A 703 -3.26 -21.29 -5.52
CA SER A 703 -3.34 -20.12 -6.41
C SER A 703 -4.16 -18.97 -5.83
N THR A 704 -5.18 -19.25 -5.00
CA THR A 704 -6.02 -18.22 -4.38
C THR A 704 -5.53 -17.79 -2.99
N ARG A 705 -4.74 -18.63 -2.30
CA ARG A 705 -4.30 -18.36 -0.92
C ARG A 705 -2.79 -18.14 -0.78
N GLY A 706 -1.99 -18.57 -1.76
CA GLY A 706 -0.52 -18.44 -1.73
C GLY A 706 0.19 -19.41 -0.77
N THR A 707 -0.58 -20.14 0.06
CA THR A 707 -0.13 -21.12 1.04
C THR A 707 -1.08 -22.34 1.03
N MET A 708 -0.63 -23.46 1.58
CA MET A 708 -1.45 -24.66 1.81
C MET A 708 -2.01 -24.71 3.24
N GLU A 709 -1.65 -23.75 4.08
CA GLU A 709 -2.23 -23.57 5.41
C GLU A 709 -3.74 -23.37 5.31
N GLY A 710 -4.52 -24.06 6.16
CA GLY A 710 -5.99 -24.05 6.11
C GLY A 710 -6.63 -24.87 4.99
N PHE A 711 -5.86 -25.63 4.19
CA PHE A 711 -6.43 -26.48 3.15
C PHE A 711 -7.24 -27.64 3.77
N PRO A 712 -8.53 -27.79 3.44
CA PRO A 712 -9.34 -28.93 3.89
C PRO A 712 -8.89 -30.20 3.16
N GLY A 713 -8.05 -30.98 3.86
CA GLY A 713 -7.33 -32.15 3.35
C GLY A 713 -8.14 -33.38 3.03
#